data_AF-A0A1T5ANB3-F1
#
_entry.id   AF-A0A1T5ANB3-F1
#
_cell.length_a   1.000
_cell.length_b   1.000
_cell.length_c   1.000
_cell.angle_alpha   90.00
_cell.angle_beta   90.00
_cell.angle_gamma   90.00
#
_symmetry.space_group_name_H-M   'P 1'
#
loop_
_entity.id
_entity.type
_entity.pdbx_description
1 polymer ?
#
loop_
_entity_poly.entity_id
_entity_poly.type
_entity_poly.pdbx_seq_one_letter_code
_entity_poly.pdbx_strand_id
1 'polypeptide(L)'
;MAHRIYLFNYDQETNQTFDTHLGEWNYEIPLLLYPLLAEDIKVQGVEFLSNKEQGIVQLRYFFNLLADTYQLHYKKAYYEPVNKMFEFLEALPYDSFVMNATDVFNMNEEKHKVQAKEWFCDIQQKSKLYKNAITAQDLSLLDPLFSQFGYSSFLEILQTDWIEYGLGYFEEHAYKKVASSIFEENEKFGLKDSKGNVLAPATYDDIFEADYNYGISLVQKGTLCGYLQSDGKECVIPIYEDASDVFDFGTEPLGQVKANGRWGVLKLYSNTWLIDPDYDSIERVTYGFLGVEKDGKFGVYNDEEGLIIPAEAESPLDYDYFPELFFSKQKGTSRRKYYTKKGTFLGEFLEDSITQAGACYWIKPNKFDKKGRLIDETGSLVIEEVDQLILVENFDTLAIRKAKDWKIYHSLKHQFLLEDEVIVKVKTESNTGNKTNTHILETERGLGLFDADNNIWLINPTIEIKQIHYFADGFLSIQRTDGYQLFDFQEGLSTPLYDYISSPLNYRAEEGILFVYRGEDMFRMNEDKSIHRIGIAEYGSIYLDRYSFRGKDLTYFVSFYNRWKDQAGSNPELSMDVATIKKMALDAKENQNYEEAHRLFELCAQKNDVDSWTELGILLTDPAIESLFDPQRGIAYYEKAAQQHHPVAWNNIGALYHNGIGYPFNISKAVQAYEKGAELGDGMALANLGDLYYFGEHITQNYDLALDYYQKAEKRRYYNYEKISEIYYQLRDYSNLLIYLKKDYDQSYSGIYYGIIYEHGMGVKVDLEKAIKYYEQANAYAAYQYATQRLLYFYGEDLTFKNEKKLQKWKSFAEQHEFDALEN
;
A
#
# COMPACT_ATOMS: atom_id res chain seq x y z
N MET A 1 -6.71 25.42 -19.22
CA MET A 1 -7.77 24.43 -18.92
C MET A 1 -7.13 23.37 -18.04
N ALA A 2 -7.79 22.92 -16.98
CA ALA A 2 -7.27 21.79 -16.23
C ALA A 2 -7.34 20.57 -17.15
N HIS A 3 -6.23 19.85 -17.30
CA HIS A 3 -6.17 18.66 -18.14
C HIS A 3 -6.42 17.46 -17.23
N ARG A 4 -7.53 16.75 -17.47
CA ARG A 4 -8.10 15.81 -16.51
C ARG A 4 -8.31 14.43 -17.10
N ILE A 5 -8.34 13.44 -16.22
CA ILE A 5 -8.77 12.08 -16.49
C ILE A 5 -10.12 11.88 -15.83
N TYR A 6 -11.08 11.35 -16.58
CA TYR A 6 -12.42 11.05 -16.09
C TYR A 6 -12.65 9.54 -16.08
N LEU A 7 -13.16 9.01 -14.97
CA LEU A 7 -13.56 7.62 -14.83
C LEU A 7 -15.08 7.48 -14.82
N PHE A 8 -15.65 6.51 -15.53
CA PHE A 8 -17.08 6.19 -15.50
C PHE A 8 -17.32 4.70 -15.30
N ASN A 9 -18.46 4.33 -14.71
CA ASN A 9 -19.01 2.98 -14.82
C ASN A 9 -19.84 2.90 -16.11
N TYR A 10 -19.62 1.87 -16.91
CA TYR A 10 -20.05 1.84 -18.31
C TYR A 10 -20.57 0.46 -18.70
N ASP A 11 -21.67 0.44 -19.45
CA ASP A 11 -22.25 -0.75 -20.06
C ASP A 11 -21.79 -0.87 -21.52
N GLN A 12 -21.02 -1.90 -21.82
CA GLN A 12 -20.51 -2.14 -23.17
C GLN A 12 -21.59 -2.56 -24.17
N GLU A 13 -22.68 -3.17 -23.71
CA GLU A 13 -23.76 -3.66 -24.58
C GLU A 13 -24.69 -2.52 -24.99
N THR A 14 -25.04 -1.65 -24.05
CA THR A 14 -26.00 -0.56 -24.27
C THR A 14 -25.35 0.80 -24.54
N ASN A 15 -24.02 0.90 -24.38
CA ASN A 15 -23.23 2.14 -24.48
C ASN A 15 -23.72 3.23 -23.51
N GLN A 16 -24.25 2.83 -22.36
CA GLN A 16 -24.71 3.72 -21.29
C GLN A 16 -23.60 3.96 -20.27
N THR A 17 -23.51 5.19 -19.78
CA THR A 17 -22.63 5.57 -18.67
C THR A 17 -23.45 5.82 -17.43
N PHE A 18 -22.86 5.60 -16.26
CA PHE A 18 -23.43 6.08 -15.00
C PHE A 18 -23.56 7.61 -15.06
N ASP A 19 -24.65 8.15 -14.47
CA ASP A 19 -25.09 9.53 -14.64
C ASP A 19 -24.05 10.60 -14.26
N THR A 20 -23.01 10.22 -13.51
CA THR A 20 -21.86 11.07 -13.17
C THR A 20 -20.56 10.31 -13.35
N HIS A 21 -19.46 11.01 -13.63
CA HIS A 21 -18.14 10.38 -13.51
C HIS A 21 -17.89 9.96 -12.06
N LEU A 22 -17.19 8.84 -11.89
CA LEU A 22 -16.83 8.27 -10.60
C LEU A 22 -15.63 8.99 -9.98
N GLY A 23 -14.76 9.60 -10.78
CA GLY A 23 -13.55 10.28 -10.33
C GLY A 23 -12.98 11.19 -11.42
N GLU A 24 -12.52 12.38 -11.01
CA GLU A 24 -11.78 13.33 -11.85
C GLU A 24 -10.35 13.49 -11.31
N TRP A 25 -9.36 13.10 -12.09
CA TRP A 25 -7.94 13.16 -11.70
C TRP A 25 -7.15 14.09 -12.60
N ASN A 26 -5.95 14.47 -12.16
CA ASN A 26 -5.05 15.30 -12.96
C ASN A 26 -4.42 14.47 -14.12
N TYR A 27 -3.11 14.58 -14.30
CA TYR A 27 -2.39 14.06 -15.47
C TYR A 27 -2.15 12.54 -15.44
N GLU A 28 -2.31 11.90 -14.28
CA GLU A 28 -1.90 10.52 -14.06
C GLU A 28 -2.95 9.73 -13.27
N ILE A 29 -2.99 8.43 -13.53
CA ILE A 29 -3.81 7.49 -12.76
C ILE A 29 -3.28 7.43 -11.32
N PRO A 30 -4.13 7.61 -10.30
CA PRO A 30 -3.72 7.45 -8.91
C PRO A 30 -3.05 6.10 -8.65
N LEU A 31 -1.87 6.11 -8.02
CA LEU A 31 -1.12 4.88 -7.71
C LEU A 31 -1.95 3.90 -6.88
N LEU A 32 -2.76 4.40 -5.93
CA LEU A 32 -3.64 3.53 -5.13
C LEU A 32 -4.72 2.83 -5.95
N LEU A 33 -5.16 3.40 -7.07
CA LEU A 33 -6.24 2.86 -7.91
C LEU A 33 -5.75 2.11 -9.15
N TYR A 34 -4.43 2.00 -9.34
CA TYR A 34 -3.86 1.34 -10.51
C TYR A 34 -4.36 -0.10 -10.72
N PRO A 35 -4.41 -0.96 -9.68
CA PRO A 35 -4.91 -2.33 -9.84
C PRO A 35 -6.38 -2.42 -10.26
N LEU A 36 -7.19 -1.39 -9.98
CA LEU A 36 -8.61 -1.35 -10.35
C LEU A 36 -8.79 -1.23 -11.87
N LEU A 37 -7.92 -0.46 -12.54
CA LEU A 37 -8.15 -0.03 -13.92
C LEU A 37 -7.32 -0.79 -14.95
N ALA A 38 -6.36 -1.61 -14.51
CA ALA A 38 -5.39 -2.24 -15.38
C ALA A 38 -5.73 -3.70 -15.78
N GLU A 39 -6.80 -4.27 -15.23
CA GLU A 39 -7.24 -5.64 -15.56
C GLU A 39 -8.09 -5.72 -16.83
N ASP A 40 -7.74 -6.67 -17.71
CA ASP A 40 -8.32 -6.88 -19.04
C ASP A 40 -8.53 -5.56 -19.83
N ILE A 41 -7.58 -4.63 -19.69
CA ILE A 41 -7.73 -3.30 -20.28
C ILE A 41 -7.72 -3.36 -21.80
N LYS A 42 -8.65 -2.63 -22.44
CA LYS A 42 -8.82 -2.52 -23.90
C LYS A 42 -8.90 -1.05 -24.29
N VAL A 43 -8.20 -0.67 -25.35
CA VAL A 43 -8.22 0.70 -25.85
C VAL A 43 -9.19 0.82 -27.02
N GLN A 44 -10.19 1.69 -26.89
CA GLN A 44 -11.11 2.06 -27.96
C GLN A 44 -10.98 3.55 -28.27
N GLY A 45 -10.20 3.87 -29.31
CA GLY A 45 -9.95 5.25 -29.70
C GLY A 45 -9.04 5.97 -28.68
N VAL A 46 -9.65 6.69 -27.74
CA VAL A 46 -9.00 7.46 -26.66
C VAL A 46 -9.47 7.01 -25.28
N GLU A 47 -10.33 6.01 -25.23
CA GLU A 47 -10.94 5.47 -24.03
C GLU A 47 -10.32 4.13 -23.66
N PHE A 48 -10.20 3.89 -22.36
CA PHE A 48 -9.63 2.69 -21.79
C PHE A 48 -10.71 1.96 -21.02
N LEU A 49 -11.13 0.81 -21.54
CA LEU A 49 -12.14 -0.03 -20.93
C LEU A 49 -11.46 -1.11 -20.11
N SER A 50 -11.87 -1.30 -18.85
CA SER A 50 -11.38 -2.37 -17.97
C SER A 50 -12.53 -3.10 -17.31
N ASN A 51 -12.29 -4.35 -16.91
CA ASN A 51 -13.31 -5.18 -16.26
C ASN A 51 -13.48 -4.78 -14.79
N LYS A 52 -14.71 -4.44 -14.39
CA LYS A 52 -15.01 -4.00 -13.02
C LYS A 52 -14.68 -5.08 -11.99
N GLU A 53 -15.23 -6.28 -12.18
CA GLU A 53 -15.15 -7.35 -11.17
C GLU A 53 -13.71 -7.79 -10.92
N GLN A 54 -12.93 -8.01 -11.99
CA GLN A 54 -11.52 -8.38 -11.89
C GLN A 54 -10.68 -7.25 -11.31
N GLY A 55 -10.94 -6.01 -11.72
CA GLY A 55 -10.28 -4.83 -11.16
C GLY A 55 -10.50 -4.70 -9.66
N ILE A 56 -11.73 -4.87 -9.18
CA ILE A 56 -12.06 -4.83 -7.74
C ILE A 56 -11.29 -5.91 -6.98
N VAL A 57 -11.20 -7.12 -7.52
CA VAL A 57 -10.45 -8.22 -6.90
C VAL A 57 -8.96 -7.88 -6.77
N GLN A 58 -8.33 -7.34 -7.82
CA GLN A 58 -6.90 -6.96 -7.75
C GLN A 58 -6.66 -5.78 -6.83
N LEU A 59 -7.56 -4.79 -6.83
CA LEU A 59 -7.52 -3.68 -5.88
C LEU A 59 -7.61 -4.18 -4.44
N ARG A 60 -8.47 -5.15 -4.16
CA ARG A 60 -8.60 -5.76 -2.84
C ARG A 60 -7.32 -6.46 -2.38
N TYR A 61 -6.68 -7.24 -3.25
CA TYR A 61 -5.38 -7.85 -2.93
C TYR A 61 -4.30 -6.81 -2.64
N PHE A 62 -4.28 -5.72 -3.40
CA PHE A 62 -3.33 -4.63 -3.18
C PHE A 62 -3.58 -3.89 -1.86
N PHE A 63 -4.84 -3.55 -1.55
CA PHE A 63 -5.19 -2.90 -0.29
C PHE A 63 -4.90 -3.77 0.93
N ASN A 64 -5.11 -5.09 0.83
CA ASN A 64 -4.67 -6.03 1.86
C ASN A 64 -3.15 -5.98 2.05
N LEU A 65 -2.36 -6.04 0.97
CA LEU A 65 -0.90 -5.91 1.05
C LEU A 65 -0.47 -4.59 1.72
N LEU A 66 -1.12 -3.47 1.40
CA LEU A 66 -0.87 -2.18 2.06
C LEU A 66 -1.18 -2.26 3.57
N ALA A 67 -2.33 -2.82 3.93
CA ALA A 67 -2.73 -2.96 5.32
C ALA A 67 -1.83 -3.92 6.11
N ASP A 68 -1.34 -4.99 5.50
CA ASP A 68 -0.37 -5.93 6.10
C ASP A 68 0.99 -5.26 6.30
N THR A 69 1.49 -4.59 5.25
CA THR A 69 2.80 -3.93 5.25
C THR A 69 2.86 -2.83 6.31
N TYR A 70 1.79 -2.04 6.43
CA TYR A 70 1.74 -0.87 7.33
C TYR A 70 0.94 -1.10 8.61
N GLN A 71 0.49 -2.33 8.87
CA GLN A 71 -0.29 -2.72 10.05
C GLN A 71 -1.54 -1.82 10.26
N LEU A 72 -2.42 -1.79 9.25
CA LEU A 72 -3.58 -0.89 9.22
C LEU A 72 -4.92 -1.59 9.50
N HIS A 73 -4.99 -2.92 9.44
CA HIS A 73 -6.25 -3.70 9.54
C HIS A 73 -7.12 -3.37 10.75
N TYR A 74 -6.52 -3.06 11.89
CA TYR A 74 -7.22 -2.76 13.15
C TYR A 74 -7.52 -1.27 13.34
N LYS A 75 -7.06 -0.39 12.43
CA LYS A 75 -7.27 1.05 12.56
C LYS A 75 -8.60 1.43 11.91
N LYS A 76 -9.55 1.90 12.72
CA LYS A 76 -10.85 2.41 12.26
C LYS A 76 -10.72 3.44 11.14
N ALA A 77 -9.78 4.37 11.28
CA ALA A 77 -9.50 5.38 10.26
C ALA A 77 -9.15 4.78 8.88
N TYR A 78 -8.61 3.55 8.82
CA TYR A 78 -8.30 2.85 7.57
C TYR A 78 -9.48 2.01 7.06
N TYR A 79 -9.99 1.08 7.88
CA TYR A 79 -10.94 0.09 7.36
C TYR A 79 -12.30 0.71 6.98
N GLU A 80 -12.72 1.79 7.63
CA GLU A 80 -14.01 2.43 7.39
C GLU A 80 -14.11 3.06 5.98
N PRO A 81 -13.20 3.96 5.56
CA PRO A 81 -13.23 4.49 4.20
C PRO A 81 -12.90 3.45 3.13
N VAL A 82 -12.02 2.48 3.42
CA VAL A 82 -11.69 1.39 2.48
C VAL A 82 -12.91 0.50 2.23
N ASN A 83 -13.65 0.11 3.28
CA ASN A 83 -14.88 -0.67 3.12
C ASN A 83 -15.93 0.11 2.33
N LYS A 84 -16.11 1.40 2.65
CA LYS A 84 -17.05 2.28 1.93
C LYS A 84 -16.72 2.40 0.45
N MET A 85 -15.42 2.51 0.10
CA MET A 85 -14.95 2.50 -1.28
C MET A 85 -15.32 1.19 -1.99
N PHE A 86 -15.06 0.04 -1.38
CA PHE A 86 -15.38 -1.26 -1.99
C PHE A 86 -16.89 -1.50 -2.11
N GLU A 87 -17.68 -1.16 -1.10
CA GLU A 87 -19.15 -1.24 -1.15
C GLU A 87 -19.71 -0.40 -2.30
N PHE A 88 -19.20 0.83 -2.46
CA PHE A 88 -19.54 1.69 -3.58
C PHE A 88 -19.20 1.04 -4.94
N LEU A 89 -17.96 0.58 -5.12
CA LEU A 89 -17.50 0.00 -6.39
C LEU A 89 -18.29 -1.27 -6.76
N GLU A 90 -18.64 -2.09 -5.78
CA GLU A 90 -19.44 -3.30 -5.97
C GLU A 90 -20.90 -2.99 -6.30
N ALA A 91 -21.46 -1.91 -5.74
CA ALA A 91 -22.83 -1.46 -5.98
C ALA A 91 -23.05 -0.82 -7.36
N LEU A 92 -21.98 -0.54 -8.12
CA LEU A 92 -22.07 0.07 -9.45
C LEU A 92 -22.85 -0.83 -10.43
N PRO A 93 -23.77 -0.26 -11.22
CA PRO A 93 -24.76 -1.04 -12.00
C PRO A 93 -24.17 -1.79 -13.21
N TYR A 94 -23.04 -1.35 -13.75
CA TYR A 94 -22.45 -1.90 -14.98
C TYR A 94 -21.15 -2.66 -14.69
N ASP A 95 -20.74 -3.52 -15.62
CA ASP A 95 -19.64 -4.50 -15.44
C ASP A 95 -18.26 -3.99 -15.87
N SER A 96 -18.19 -2.78 -16.41
CA SER A 96 -16.97 -2.21 -16.95
C SER A 96 -16.71 -0.81 -16.42
N PHE A 97 -15.43 -0.46 -16.34
CA PHE A 97 -14.98 0.92 -16.19
C PHE A 97 -14.53 1.46 -17.54
N VAL A 98 -14.81 2.73 -17.80
CA VAL A 98 -14.22 3.46 -18.93
C VAL A 98 -13.49 4.69 -18.40
N MET A 99 -12.20 4.78 -18.70
CA MET A 99 -11.36 5.92 -18.39
C MET A 99 -11.13 6.74 -19.66
N ASN A 100 -11.43 8.03 -19.61
CA ASN A 100 -11.24 8.99 -20.69
C ASN A 100 -10.19 10.03 -20.30
N ALA A 101 -9.11 10.11 -21.07
CA ALA A 101 -8.02 11.07 -20.84
C ALA A 101 -7.78 11.99 -22.03
N THR A 102 -8.84 12.27 -22.80
CA THR A 102 -8.77 13.17 -23.96
C THR A 102 -8.18 14.53 -23.59
N ASP A 103 -8.49 15.04 -22.41
CA ASP A 103 -7.98 16.34 -21.95
C ASP A 103 -6.49 16.31 -21.66
N VAL A 104 -5.97 15.21 -21.11
CA VAL A 104 -4.52 15.01 -20.95
C VAL A 104 -3.85 14.92 -22.32
N PHE A 105 -4.47 14.23 -23.28
CA PHE A 105 -3.90 14.12 -24.63
C PHE A 105 -3.83 15.46 -25.38
N ASN A 106 -4.68 16.43 -25.04
CA ASN A 106 -4.62 17.78 -25.60
C ASN A 106 -3.33 18.55 -25.23
N MET A 107 -2.52 18.05 -24.29
CA MET A 107 -1.26 18.69 -23.88
C MET A 107 -0.10 18.43 -24.85
N ASN A 108 -0.25 17.46 -25.75
CA ASN A 108 0.77 17.06 -26.69
C ASN A 108 0.24 17.18 -28.13
N GLU A 109 1.07 17.61 -29.06
CA GLU A 109 0.72 17.76 -30.48
C GLU A 109 0.54 16.40 -31.20
N GLU A 110 0.89 15.30 -30.53
CA GLU A 110 0.67 13.96 -31.04
C GLU A 110 -0.81 13.57 -31.12
N LYS A 111 -1.15 12.71 -32.07
CA LYS A 111 -2.54 12.25 -32.22
C LYS A 111 -2.95 11.48 -30.96
N HIS A 112 -4.14 11.77 -30.42
CA HIS A 112 -4.64 11.11 -29.21
C HIS A 112 -4.62 9.58 -29.29
N LYS A 113 -4.82 8.99 -30.49
CA LYS A 113 -4.72 7.53 -30.70
C LYS A 113 -3.32 6.94 -30.51
N VAL A 114 -2.27 7.75 -30.69
CA VAL A 114 -0.88 7.36 -30.45
C VAL A 114 -0.59 7.44 -28.96
N GLN A 115 -0.92 8.58 -28.35
CA GLN A 115 -0.82 8.79 -26.91
C GLN A 115 -1.59 7.73 -26.11
N ALA A 116 -2.81 7.37 -26.53
CA ALA A 116 -3.60 6.32 -25.89
C ALA A 116 -2.94 4.93 -25.96
N LYS A 117 -2.17 4.64 -27.02
CA LYS A 117 -1.45 3.37 -27.14
C LYS A 117 -0.18 3.33 -26.29
N GLU A 118 0.56 4.42 -26.24
CA GLU A 118 1.74 4.52 -25.36
C GLU A 118 1.34 4.39 -23.91
N TRP A 119 0.28 5.10 -23.51
CA TRP A 119 -0.23 5.04 -22.16
C TRP A 119 -0.81 3.65 -21.81
N PHE A 120 -1.41 2.94 -22.77
CA PHE A 120 -1.77 1.54 -22.59
C PHE A 120 -0.57 0.64 -22.26
N CYS A 121 0.58 0.87 -22.89
CA CYS A 121 1.80 0.10 -22.63
C CYS A 121 2.35 0.41 -21.23
N ASP A 122 2.36 1.67 -20.82
CA ASP A 122 2.69 2.09 -19.45
C ASP A 122 1.77 1.40 -18.42
N ILE A 123 0.46 1.35 -18.71
CA ILE A 123 -0.52 0.65 -17.87
C ILE A 123 -0.22 -0.83 -17.74
N GLN A 124 0.13 -1.51 -18.83
CA GLN A 124 0.50 -2.92 -18.76
C GLN A 124 1.80 -3.17 -18.00
N GLN A 125 2.81 -2.31 -18.16
CA GLN A 125 4.08 -2.44 -17.44
C GLN A 125 3.90 -2.25 -15.94
N LYS A 126 3.21 -1.19 -15.53
CA LYS A 126 2.90 -0.91 -14.12
C LYS A 126 2.01 -2.00 -13.53
N SER A 127 0.98 -2.47 -14.24
CA SER A 127 0.13 -3.60 -13.80
C SER A 127 0.96 -4.84 -13.45
N LYS A 128 1.98 -5.17 -14.25
CA LYS A 128 2.87 -6.29 -13.98
C LYS A 128 3.65 -6.12 -12.67
N LEU A 129 4.10 -4.89 -12.37
CA LEU A 129 4.77 -4.58 -11.10
C LEU A 129 3.83 -4.78 -9.91
N TYR A 130 2.58 -4.28 -9.99
CA TYR A 130 1.57 -4.50 -8.93
C TYR A 130 1.28 -5.98 -8.72
N LYS A 131 1.11 -6.76 -9.78
CA LYS A 131 0.90 -8.22 -9.68
C LYS A 131 2.08 -8.93 -9.01
N ASN A 132 3.31 -8.54 -9.36
CA ASN A 132 4.50 -9.09 -8.75
C ASN A 132 4.59 -8.73 -7.26
N ALA A 133 4.32 -7.48 -6.89
CA ALA A 133 4.30 -7.02 -5.51
C ALA A 133 3.25 -7.79 -4.68
N ILE A 134 2.03 -7.95 -5.19
CA ILE A 134 0.96 -8.73 -4.56
C ILE A 134 1.36 -10.20 -4.42
N THR A 135 1.91 -10.80 -5.47
CA THR A 135 2.29 -12.23 -5.45
C THR A 135 3.47 -12.50 -4.52
N ALA A 136 4.45 -11.59 -4.50
CA ALA A 136 5.63 -11.68 -3.63
C ALA A 136 5.36 -11.21 -2.19
N GLN A 137 4.19 -10.63 -1.93
CA GLN A 137 3.87 -9.94 -0.67
C GLN A 137 4.93 -8.90 -0.29
N ASP A 138 5.48 -8.21 -1.30
CA ASP A 138 6.57 -7.25 -1.16
C ASP A 138 6.23 -5.94 -1.86
N LEU A 139 5.88 -4.94 -1.06
CA LEU A 139 5.52 -3.60 -1.53
C LEU A 139 6.73 -2.82 -2.09
N SER A 140 7.96 -3.16 -1.71
CA SER A 140 9.17 -2.44 -2.16
C SER A 140 9.44 -2.60 -3.66
N LEU A 141 8.86 -3.63 -4.29
CA LEU A 141 8.87 -3.81 -5.75
C LEU A 141 8.17 -2.65 -6.50
N LEU A 142 7.42 -1.81 -5.79
CA LEU A 142 6.75 -0.63 -6.32
C LEU A 142 7.49 0.68 -6.01
N ASP A 143 8.59 0.65 -5.27
CA ASP A 143 9.41 1.83 -4.94
C ASP A 143 9.82 2.67 -6.16
N PRO A 144 10.16 2.08 -7.33
CA PRO A 144 10.49 2.86 -8.52
C PRO A 144 9.37 3.81 -8.99
N LEU A 145 8.12 3.51 -8.66
CA LEU A 145 6.95 4.31 -9.07
C LEU A 145 6.93 5.70 -8.41
N PHE A 146 7.56 5.86 -7.25
CA PHE A 146 7.48 7.10 -6.48
C PHE A 146 8.27 8.28 -7.09
N SER A 147 9.27 7.98 -7.92
CA SER A 147 10.15 8.96 -8.55
C SER A 147 9.43 10.05 -9.35
N GLN A 148 8.19 9.78 -9.80
CA GLN A 148 7.37 10.69 -10.62
C GLN A 148 6.28 11.42 -9.81
N PHE A 149 5.90 10.93 -8.62
CA PHE A 149 4.70 11.38 -7.90
C PHE A 149 5.01 12.23 -6.66
N GLY A 150 6.28 12.42 -6.31
CA GLY A 150 6.70 13.28 -5.19
C GLY A 150 6.45 12.70 -3.79
N TYR A 151 5.99 11.45 -3.71
CA TYR A 151 5.91 10.68 -2.47
C TYR A 151 7.15 9.82 -2.28
N SER A 152 7.35 9.30 -1.08
CA SER A 152 8.43 8.39 -0.70
C SER A 152 7.94 6.98 -0.35
N SER A 153 6.63 6.80 -0.13
CA SER A 153 6.00 5.51 0.14
C SER A 153 4.49 5.57 -0.07
N PHE A 154 3.83 4.41 -0.17
CA PHE A 154 2.36 4.36 -0.13
C PHE A 154 1.78 4.79 1.21
N LEU A 155 2.51 4.63 2.33
CA LEU A 155 2.04 5.11 3.62
C LEU A 155 1.87 6.63 3.62
N GLU A 156 2.82 7.35 2.99
CA GLU A 156 2.73 8.81 2.85
C GLU A 156 1.51 9.22 2.00
N ILE A 157 1.21 8.47 0.94
CA ILE A 157 0.00 8.67 0.12
C ILE A 157 -1.26 8.43 0.98
N LEU A 158 -1.33 7.32 1.72
CA LEU A 158 -2.47 6.97 2.57
C LEU A 158 -2.69 7.98 3.71
N GLN A 159 -1.62 8.60 4.20
CA GLN A 159 -1.65 9.63 5.25
C GLN A 159 -1.97 11.03 4.74
N THR A 160 -2.16 11.20 3.42
CA THR A 160 -2.54 12.50 2.86
C THR A 160 -4.03 12.76 3.13
N ASP A 161 -4.33 13.85 3.83
CA ASP A 161 -5.66 14.14 4.41
C ASP A 161 -6.84 13.98 3.44
N TRP A 162 -6.71 14.45 2.19
CA TRP A 162 -7.81 14.40 1.21
C TRP A 162 -7.97 13.03 0.51
N ILE A 163 -6.97 12.15 0.59
CA ILE A 163 -6.98 10.85 -0.11
C ILE A 163 -7.91 9.87 0.60
N GLU A 164 -8.11 10.03 1.91
CA GLU A 164 -9.02 9.23 2.73
C GLU A 164 -8.87 7.71 2.47
N TYR A 165 -7.62 7.23 2.51
CA TYR A 165 -7.26 5.83 2.20
C TYR A 165 -7.81 5.32 0.86
N GLY A 166 -7.92 6.18 -0.15
CA GLY A 166 -8.35 5.84 -1.50
C GLY A 166 -9.78 6.26 -1.83
N LEU A 167 -10.66 6.44 -0.84
CA LEU A 167 -12.04 6.89 -1.06
C LEU A 167 -12.09 8.30 -1.66
N GLY A 168 -11.17 9.18 -1.26
CA GLY A 168 -11.10 10.57 -1.72
C GLY A 168 -10.69 10.75 -3.19
N TYR A 169 -10.32 9.67 -3.89
CA TYR A 169 -10.14 9.70 -5.35
C TYR A 169 -11.45 9.59 -6.12
N PHE A 170 -12.55 9.22 -5.47
CA PHE A 170 -13.85 9.16 -6.09
C PHE A 170 -14.63 10.45 -5.83
N GLU A 171 -15.46 10.85 -6.79
CA GLU A 171 -16.36 11.98 -6.63
C GLU A 171 -17.34 11.70 -5.51
N GLU A 172 -17.39 12.64 -4.58
CA GLU A 172 -18.21 12.58 -3.39
C GLU A 172 -19.67 12.26 -3.71
N HIS A 173 -20.22 12.91 -4.75
CA HIS A 173 -21.59 12.68 -5.21
C HIS A 173 -21.81 11.31 -5.84
N ALA A 174 -20.77 10.60 -6.31
CA ALA A 174 -20.92 9.33 -7.01
C ALA A 174 -21.20 8.19 -6.03
N TYR A 175 -20.54 8.19 -4.88
CA TYR A 175 -20.74 7.17 -3.83
C TYR A 175 -21.73 7.59 -2.74
N LYS A 176 -22.15 8.86 -2.71
CA LYS A 176 -23.23 9.35 -1.82
C LYS A 176 -24.59 9.44 -2.49
N LYS A 177 -24.68 9.31 -3.82
CA LYS A 177 -25.95 9.36 -4.56
C LYS A 177 -26.82 8.13 -4.32
N VAL A 178 -27.57 8.21 -3.24
CA VAL A 178 -29.03 8.24 -3.39
C VAL A 178 -29.43 9.69 -3.12
N ALA A 179 -29.32 10.59 -4.10
CA ALA A 179 -29.48 12.03 -3.81
C ALA A 179 -30.36 12.76 -4.84
N SER A 180 -31.43 13.35 -4.32
CA SER A 180 -32.26 14.37 -4.96
C SER A 180 -31.44 15.54 -5.49
N SER A 181 -31.95 16.23 -6.51
CA SER A 181 -31.40 17.50 -7.03
C SER A 181 -32.35 18.65 -6.74
N ILE A 182 -31.79 19.83 -6.47
CA ILE A 182 -32.55 21.08 -6.36
C ILE A 182 -32.98 21.52 -7.78
N PHE A 183 -34.22 21.96 -7.93
CA PHE A 183 -34.71 22.60 -9.14
C PHE A 183 -35.43 23.90 -8.81
N GLU A 184 -35.44 24.82 -9.77
CA GLU A 184 -36.11 26.11 -9.64
C GLU A 184 -37.32 26.18 -10.58
N GLU A 185 -38.45 26.65 -10.08
CA GLU A 185 -39.66 26.96 -10.86
C GLU A 185 -40.34 28.20 -10.27
N ASN A 186 -40.62 29.21 -11.10
CA ASN A 186 -41.24 30.48 -10.68
C ASN A 186 -40.49 31.19 -9.53
N GLU A 187 -39.16 31.28 -9.60
CA GLU A 187 -38.29 31.91 -8.57
C GLU A 187 -38.38 31.23 -7.19
N LYS A 188 -38.78 29.96 -7.15
CA LYS A 188 -38.82 29.12 -5.95
C LYS A 188 -38.10 27.81 -6.19
N PHE A 189 -37.52 27.25 -5.13
CA PHE A 189 -36.75 26.02 -5.17
C PHE A 189 -37.53 24.83 -4.61
N GLY A 190 -37.31 23.66 -5.20
CA GLY A 190 -37.86 22.35 -4.80
C GLY A 190 -36.85 21.22 -5.02
N LEU A 191 -37.22 19.98 -4.68
CA LEU A 191 -36.38 18.78 -4.84
C LEU A 191 -36.99 17.80 -5.82
N LYS A 192 -36.15 17.14 -6.63
CA LYS A 192 -36.55 16.05 -7.54
C LYS A 192 -35.55 14.89 -7.52
N ASP A 193 -36.00 13.67 -7.79
CA ASP A 193 -35.13 12.49 -7.91
C ASP A 193 -34.37 12.46 -9.26
N SER A 194 -33.49 11.47 -9.44
CA SER A 194 -32.72 11.29 -10.69
C SER A 194 -33.60 10.99 -11.92
N LYS A 195 -34.84 10.55 -11.72
CA LYS A 195 -35.83 10.31 -12.78
C LYS A 195 -36.67 11.56 -13.08
N GLY A 196 -36.43 12.66 -12.38
CA GLY A 196 -37.16 13.91 -12.52
C GLY A 196 -38.50 13.95 -11.79
N ASN A 197 -38.81 12.96 -10.94
CA ASN A 197 -40.01 13.01 -10.11
C ASN A 197 -39.82 14.06 -9.01
N VAL A 198 -40.81 14.93 -8.84
CA VAL A 198 -40.79 15.96 -7.79
C VAL A 198 -40.95 15.28 -6.42
N LEU A 199 -39.93 15.41 -5.58
CA LEU A 199 -39.88 14.93 -4.20
C LEU A 199 -40.43 16.00 -3.24
N ALA A 200 -40.05 17.26 -3.45
CA ALA A 200 -40.61 18.42 -2.78
C ALA A 200 -40.93 19.53 -3.80
N PRO A 201 -42.11 20.16 -3.75
CA PRO A 201 -42.51 21.16 -4.73
C PRO A 201 -41.67 22.45 -4.61
N ALA A 202 -41.55 23.19 -5.72
CA ALA A 202 -40.86 24.47 -5.78
C ALA A 202 -41.59 25.57 -4.97
N THR A 203 -41.39 25.59 -3.66
CA THR A 203 -42.08 26.54 -2.75
C THR A 203 -41.15 27.25 -1.75
N TYR A 204 -39.88 26.90 -1.73
CA TYR A 204 -38.87 27.49 -0.85
C TYR A 204 -38.19 28.67 -1.54
N ASP A 205 -37.87 29.71 -0.78
CA ASP A 205 -37.05 30.84 -1.23
C ASP A 205 -35.59 30.42 -1.41
N ASP A 206 -35.11 29.48 -0.60
CA ASP A 206 -33.79 28.86 -0.74
C ASP A 206 -33.81 27.43 -0.19
N ILE A 207 -32.99 26.56 -0.77
CA ILE A 207 -32.67 25.22 -0.25
C ILE A 207 -31.15 25.14 -0.22
N PHE A 208 -30.59 25.15 0.99
CA PHE A 208 -29.16 25.04 1.18
C PHE A 208 -28.69 23.59 0.91
N GLU A 209 -27.39 23.45 0.68
CA GLU A 209 -26.78 22.14 0.47
C GLU A 209 -27.11 21.21 1.64
N ALA A 210 -27.48 19.96 1.31
CA ALA A 210 -27.85 18.99 2.31
C ALA A 210 -26.62 18.56 3.11
N ASP A 211 -26.76 18.38 4.41
CA ASP A 211 -25.74 17.75 5.23
C ASP A 211 -25.37 16.35 4.67
N TYR A 212 -24.09 16.04 4.74
CA TYR A 212 -23.51 14.79 4.25
C TYR A 212 -24.11 13.56 4.96
N ASN A 213 -24.20 13.59 6.28
CA ASN A 213 -24.50 12.40 7.06
C ASN A 213 -25.97 11.98 6.94
N TYR A 214 -26.87 12.96 6.89
CA TYR A 214 -28.31 12.72 7.00
C TYR A 214 -29.08 13.10 5.74
N GLY A 215 -28.49 13.81 4.78
CA GLY A 215 -29.20 14.28 3.59
C GLY A 215 -30.32 15.26 3.94
N ILE A 216 -30.11 16.12 4.93
CA ILE A 216 -31.07 17.13 5.37
C ILE A 216 -30.56 18.51 4.97
N SER A 217 -31.35 19.26 4.21
CA SER A 217 -31.10 20.65 3.84
C SER A 217 -31.76 21.61 4.82
N LEU A 218 -31.04 22.68 5.19
CA LEU A 218 -31.66 23.90 5.69
C LEU A 218 -32.51 24.50 4.56
N VAL A 219 -33.73 24.93 4.86
CA VAL A 219 -34.63 25.55 3.87
C VAL A 219 -35.18 26.87 4.38
N GLN A 220 -35.36 27.82 3.46
CA GLN A 220 -35.92 29.13 3.76
C GLN A 220 -37.25 29.34 3.04
N LYS A 221 -38.23 29.90 3.75
CA LYS A 221 -39.51 30.33 3.18
C LYS A 221 -39.93 31.66 3.81
N GLY A 222 -39.86 32.74 3.03
CA GLY A 222 -39.94 34.11 3.51
C GLY A 222 -38.77 34.43 4.44
N THR A 223 -39.08 34.89 5.64
CA THR A 223 -38.09 35.18 6.70
C THR A 223 -37.93 34.02 7.69
N LEU A 224 -38.46 32.84 7.36
CA LEU A 224 -38.49 31.69 8.27
C LEU A 224 -37.66 30.52 7.71
N CYS A 225 -37.02 29.79 8.62
CA CYS A 225 -36.15 28.67 8.34
C CYS A 225 -36.74 27.35 8.87
N GLY A 226 -36.43 26.25 8.19
CA GLY A 226 -36.80 24.87 8.53
C GLY A 226 -35.80 23.86 7.95
N TYR A 227 -36.12 22.57 8.00
CA TYR A 227 -35.24 21.49 7.54
C TYR A 227 -36.00 20.49 6.67
N LEU A 228 -35.43 20.17 5.50
CA LEU A 228 -36.03 19.32 4.47
C LEU A 228 -35.11 18.12 4.19
N GLN A 229 -35.64 16.91 4.28
CA GLN A 229 -34.95 15.67 3.92
C GLN A 229 -34.83 15.54 2.39
N SER A 230 -33.76 14.87 1.93
CA SER A 230 -33.48 14.59 0.52
C SER A 230 -34.57 13.76 -0.19
N ASP A 231 -35.42 13.03 0.53
CA ASP A 231 -36.59 12.34 -0.03
C ASP A 231 -37.81 13.27 -0.21
N GLY A 232 -37.68 14.55 0.15
CA GLY A 232 -38.72 15.57 0.07
C GLY A 232 -39.56 15.73 1.33
N LYS A 233 -39.31 14.96 2.39
CA LYS A 233 -40.04 15.08 3.66
C LYS A 233 -39.55 16.28 4.47
N GLU A 234 -40.47 17.17 4.87
CA GLU A 234 -40.15 18.23 5.83
C GLU A 234 -39.90 17.63 7.22
N CYS A 235 -38.64 17.60 7.67
CA CYS A 235 -38.27 17.23 9.04
C CYS A 235 -38.81 18.27 10.02
N VAL A 236 -38.62 19.54 9.67
CA VAL A 236 -39.08 20.70 10.42
C VAL A 236 -39.59 21.73 9.42
N ILE A 237 -40.88 22.07 9.51
CA ILE A 237 -41.47 23.08 8.63
C ILE A 237 -40.83 24.47 8.86
N PRO A 238 -40.77 25.37 7.86
CA PRO A 238 -40.19 26.70 8.04
C PRO A 238 -40.98 27.58 9.02
N ILE A 239 -40.56 27.61 10.29
CA ILE A 239 -41.22 28.35 11.39
C ILE A 239 -40.25 29.13 12.29
N TYR A 240 -38.93 28.96 12.13
CA TYR A 240 -37.92 29.58 12.99
C TYR A 240 -37.36 30.86 12.37
N GLU A 241 -36.97 31.82 13.20
CA GLU A 241 -36.45 33.12 12.75
C GLU A 241 -35.08 33.01 12.08
N ASP A 242 -34.31 31.98 12.48
CA ASP A 242 -32.98 31.67 12.01
C ASP A 242 -32.68 30.20 12.31
N ALA A 243 -31.76 29.59 11.58
CA ALA A 243 -31.33 28.21 11.80
C ALA A 243 -29.93 27.95 11.23
N SER A 244 -29.19 27.04 11.84
CA SER A 244 -27.87 26.62 11.39
C SER A 244 -27.91 25.38 10.50
N ASP A 245 -26.77 24.98 9.97
CA ASP A 245 -26.59 23.66 9.39
C ASP A 245 -26.83 22.55 10.43
N VAL A 246 -27.13 21.36 9.93
CA VAL A 246 -27.39 20.14 10.70
C VAL A 246 -26.08 19.66 11.33
N PHE A 247 -26.18 19.10 12.54
CA PHE A 247 -25.07 18.43 13.23
C PHE A 247 -25.60 17.29 14.10
N ASP A 248 -24.75 16.47 14.70
CA ASP A 248 -25.18 15.41 15.62
C ASP A 248 -24.10 15.07 16.66
N PHE A 249 -24.53 14.34 17.70
CA PHE A 249 -23.66 13.71 18.70
C PHE A 249 -23.98 12.21 18.84
N GLY A 250 -24.64 11.58 17.86
CA GLY A 250 -25.12 10.19 18.00
C GLY A 250 -26.37 9.85 17.20
N THR A 251 -27.48 9.57 17.89
CA THR A 251 -28.61 8.79 17.32
C THR A 251 -29.58 9.56 16.45
N GLU A 252 -29.63 10.90 16.55
CA GLU A 252 -30.57 11.72 15.79
C GLU A 252 -29.90 13.05 15.36
N PRO A 253 -30.13 13.51 14.11
CA PRO A 253 -29.64 14.81 13.66
C PRO A 253 -30.27 15.96 14.47
N LEU A 254 -29.45 16.95 14.74
CA LEU A 254 -29.73 18.15 15.49
C LEU A 254 -29.67 19.38 14.59
N GLY A 255 -30.47 20.39 14.93
CA GLY A 255 -30.41 21.70 14.29
C GLY A 255 -30.52 22.81 15.30
N GLN A 256 -29.62 23.80 15.23
CA GLN A 256 -29.72 25.01 16.04
C GLN A 256 -30.75 25.92 15.39
N VAL A 257 -31.69 26.44 16.18
CA VAL A 257 -32.74 27.33 15.67
C VAL A 257 -32.96 28.50 16.60
N LYS A 258 -33.43 29.61 16.04
CA LYS A 258 -33.77 30.82 16.78
C LYS A 258 -35.28 31.00 16.84
N ALA A 259 -35.79 31.14 18.05
CA ALA A 259 -37.20 31.40 18.33
C ALA A 259 -37.33 32.53 19.36
N ASN A 260 -38.15 33.54 19.08
CA ASN A 260 -38.33 34.72 19.93
C ASN A 260 -37.01 35.42 20.28
N GLY A 261 -36.09 35.52 19.32
CA GLY A 261 -34.78 36.14 19.51
C GLY A 261 -33.75 35.32 20.30
N ARG A 262 -34.07 34.10 20.76
CA ARG A 262 -33.20 33.22 21.55
C ARG A 262 -32.87 31.93 20.80
N TRP A 263 -31.67 31.41 21.00
CA TRP A 263 -31.20 30.17 20.39
C TRP A 263 -31.53 28.94 21.24
N GLY A 264 -31.94 27.87 20.56
CA GLY A 264 -32.13 26.53 21.11
C GLY A 264 -31.62 25.46 20.12
N VAL A 265 -31.69 24.19 20.53
CA VAL A 265 -31.28 23.04 19.71
C VAL A 265 -32.43 22.04 19.65
N LEU A 266 -32.83 21.67 18.42
CA LEU A 266 -33.86 20.69 18.14
C LEU A 266 -33.26 19.36 17.71
N LYS A 267 -33.97 18.30 18.05
CA LYS A 267 -33.86 16.97 17.46
C LYS A 267 -34.76 16.92 16.22
N LEU A 268 -34.18 16.78 15.02
CA LEU A 268 -34.86 17.09 13.76
C LEU A 268 -35.86 16.03 13.29
N TYR A 269 -35.70 14.76 13.65
CA TYR A 269 -36.64 13.69 13.28
C TYR A 269 -37.83 13.61 14.22
N SER A 270 -37.59 13.77 15.52
CA SER A 270 -38.61 13.77 16.58
C SER A 270 -39.29 15.13 16.72
N ASN A 271 -38.66 16.20 16.23
CA ASN A 271 -39.08 17.59 16.38
C ASN A 271 -39.31 17.97 17.86
N THR A 272 -38.35 17.62 18.71
CA THR A 272 -38.35 17.91 20.15
C THR A 272 -37.13 18.73 20.55
N TRP A 273 -37.26 19.53 21.61
CA TRP A 273 -36.14 20.32 22.12
C TRP A 273 -35.11 19.43 22.83
N LEU A 274 -33.85 19.53 22.40
CA LEU A 274 -32.71 19.14 23.21
C LEU A 274 -32.37 20.28 24.19
N ILE A 275 -32.28 21.49 23.66
CA ILE A 275 -32.08 22.72 24.43
C ILE A 275 -33.19 23.70 24.07
N ASP A 276 -33.99 24.11 25.06
CA ASP A 276 -35.03 25.12 24.85
C ASP A 276 -34.42 26.46 24.38
N PRO A 277 -35.14 27.25 23.55
CA PRO A 277 -34.65 28.51 23.01
C PRO A 277 -34.64 29.62 24.09
N ASP A 278 -33.63 29.60 24.96
CA ASP A 278 -33.47 30.49 26.11
C ASP A 278 -32.06 31.14 26.18
N TYR A 279 -31.22 30.90 25.18
CA TYR A 279 -29.81 31.31 25.18
C TYR A 279 -29.51 32.43 24.18
N ASP A 280 -28.54 33.28 24.52
CA ASP A 280 -28.01 34.34 23.65
C ASP A 280 -27.19 33.76 22.49
N SER A 281 -26.44 32.70 22.76
CA SER A 281 -25.69 31.92 21.79
C SER A 281 -25.52 30.48 22.30
N ILE A 282 -25.39 29.54 21.36
CA ILE A 282 -25.03 28.15 21.62
C ILE A 282 -23.91 27.79 20.65
N GLU A 283 -22.81 27.26 21.14
CA GLU A 283 -21.63 26.90 20.35
C GLU A 283 -21.22 25.45 20.61
N ARG A 284 -20.73 24.77 19.58
CA ARG A 284 -20.21 23.41 19.72
C ARG A 284 -18.83 23.44 20.36
N VAL A 285 -18.66 22.76 21.49
CA VAL A 285 -17.38 22.69 22.22
C VAL A 285 -16.62 21.41 21.87
N THR A 286 -17.27 20.25 22.06
CA THR A 286 -16.75 18.93 21.67
C THR A 286 -17.91 17.93 21.55
N TYR A 287 -17.63 16.67 21.22
CA TYR A 287 -18.65 15.65 20.99
C TYR A 287 -19.54 15.44 22.25
N GLY A 288 -20.86 15.67 22.11
CA GLY A 288 -21.84 15.59 23.19
C GLY A 288 -21.92 16.83 24.09
N PHE A 289 -21.16 17.89 23.80
CA PHE A 289 -21.11 19.08 24.66
C PHE A 289 -21.22 20.40 23.91
N LEU A 290 -22.17 21.22 24.37
CA LEU A 290 -22.50 22.54 23.83
C LEU A 290 -22.17 23.61 24.86
N GLY A 291 -21.41 24.63 24.45
CA GLY A 291 -21.24 25.86 25.19
C GLY A 291 -22.50 26.70 25.06
N VAL A 292 -23.00 27.22 26.17
CA VAL A 292 -24.21 28.05 26.18
C VAL A 292 -23.91 29.41 26.80
N GLU A 293 -24.42 30.48 26.20
CA GLU A 293 -24.33 31.83 26.72
C GLU A 293 -25.70 32.34 27.15
N LYS A 294 -25.79 32.87 28.37
CA LYS A 294 -26.99 33.51 28.89
C LYS A 294 -26.63 34.75 29.71
N ASP A 295 -27.18 35.89 29.32
CA ASP A 295 -26.97 37.20 29.96
C ASP A 295 -25.48 37.57 30.11
N GLY A 296 -24.66 37.19 29.11
CA GLY A 296 -23.20 37.42 29.08
C GLY A 296 -22.38 36.48 29.98
N LYS A 297 -22.98 35.39 30.47
CA LYS A 297 -22.30 34.33 31.22
C LYS A 297 -22.31 33.02 30.46
N PHE A 298 -21.26 32.22 30.65
CA PHE A 298 -21.02 31.01 29.88
C PHE A 298 -21.15 29.75 30.74
N GLY A 299 -21.74 28.71 30.18
CA GLY A 299 -21.91 27.38 30.77
C GLY A 299 -21.67 26.28 29.75
N VAL A 300 -21.83 25.02 30.18
CA VAL A 300 -21.71 23.84 29.31
C VAL A 300 -22.93 22.94 29.52
N TYR A 301 -23.54 22.55 28.41
CA TYR A 301 -24.64 21.62 28.31
C TYR A 301 -24.12 20.30 27.73
N ASN A 302 -24.47 19.18 28.36
CA ASN A 302 -24.28 17.83 27.85
C ASN A 302 -25.61 17.31 27.30
N ASP A 303 -25.59 16.67 26.14
CA ASP A 303 -26.79 16.19 25.46
C ASP A 303 -27.56 15.07 26.19
N GLU A 304 -26.90 14.35 27.10
CA GLU A 304 -27.52 13.31 27.93
C GLU A 304 -27.90 13.81 29.34
N GLU A 305 -27.00 14.55 30.00
CA GLU A 305 -27.13 14.98 31.40
C GLU A 305 -27.71 16.40 31.57
N GLY A 306 -27.84 17.17 30.49
CA GLY A 306 -28.33 18.54 30.51
C GLY A 306 -27.25 19.57 30.90
N LEU A 307 -27.64 20.65 31.59
CA LEU A 307 -26.71 21.72 31.97
C LEU A 307 -25.75 21.27 33.10
N ILE A 308 -24.56 20.79 32.74
CA ILE A 308 -23.55 20.28 33.67
C ILE A 308 -22.67 21.38 34.29
N ILE A 309 -22.44 22.48 33.58
CA ILE A 309 -21.76 23.68 34.11
C ILE A 309 -22.73 24.85 33.96
N PRO A 310 -23.23 25.42 35.07
CA PRO A 310 -24.13 26.58 35.03
C PRO A 310 -23.52 27.76 34.27
N ALA A 311 -24.37 28.56 33.63
CA ALA A 311 -23.97 29.78 32.93
C ALA A 311 -23.57 30.89 33.92
N GLU A 312 -22.40 30.71 34.55
CA GLU A 312 -21.85 31.61 35.57
C GLU A 312 -20.41 32.05 35.25
N ALA A 313 -19.76 31.42 34.26
CA ALA A 313 -18.40 31.78 33.89
C ALA A 313 -18.33 33.15 33.19
N GLU A 314 -17.27 33.90 33.46
CA GLU A 314 -17.02 35.24 32.88
C GLU A 314 -16.45 35.18 31.45
N SER A 315 -16.11 33.98 30.97
CA SER A 315 -15.56 33.73 29.64
C SER A 315 -16.03 32.37 29.13
N PRO A 316 -16.06 32.15 27.81
CA PRO A 316 -16.37 30.84 27.23
C PRO A 316 -15.56 29.71 27.85
N LEU A 317 -16.16 28.52 27.93
CA LEU A 317 -15.49 27.30 28.35
C LEU A 317 -14.99 26.55 27.12
N ASP A 318 -13.67 26.41 27.02
CA ASP A 318 -12.99 25.59 26.03
C ASP A 318 -12.85 24.15 26.57
N TYR A 319 -12.55 23.17 25.71
CA TYR A 319 -12.29 21.79 26.10
C TYR A 319 -10.86 21.37 25.75
N ASP A 320 -10.18 20.76 26.72
CA ASP A 320 -8.85 20.18 26.56
C ASP A 320 -8.98 18.66 26.40
N TYR A 321 -8.63 18.13 25.22
CA TYR A 321 -8.74 16.71 24.89
C TYR A 321 -7.77 15.83 25.68
N PHE A 322 -6.69 16.40 26.21
CA PHE A 322 -5.68 15.67 26.97
C PHE A 322 -5.28 16.53 28.17
N PRO A 323 -6.22 16.73 29.11
CA PRO A 323 -6.69 15.60 29.93
C PRO A 323 -8.21 15.41 30.05
N GLU A 324 -8.96 15.73 29.00
CA GLU A 324 -10.41 15.60 28.95
C GLU A 324 -11.16 16.48 29.97
N LEU A 325 -10.79 17.76 30.03
CA LEU A 325 -11.34 18.75 30.96
C LEU A 325 -11.89 19.98 30.24
N PHE A 326 -12.98 20.54 30.76
CA PHE A 326 -13.40 21.89 30.40
C PHE A 326 -12.58 22.91 31.15
N PHE A 327 -12.33 24.07 30.53
CA PHE A 327 -11.65 25.16 31.21
C PHE A 327 -12.09 26.55 30.76
N SER A 328 -12.03 27.51 31.69
CA SER A 328 -12.17 28.93 31.38
C SER A 328 -10.89 29.70 31.68
N LYS A 329 -10.51 30.62 30.78
CA LYS A 329 -9.29 31.42 30.87
C LYS A 329 -9.49 32.60 31.82
N GLN A 330 -8.58 32.78 32.78
CA GLN A 330 -8.61 33.95 33.65
C GLN A 330 -7.93 35.15 32.98
N LYS A 331 -8.72 36.19 32.71
CA LYS A 331 -8.25 37.42 32.03
C LYS A 331 -7.00 37.99 32.69
N GLY A 332 -5.95 38.18 31.90
CA GLY A 332 -4.67 38.77 32.34
C GLY A 332 -3.73 37.82 33.08
N THR A 333 -4.00 36.51 33.10
CA THR A 333 -3.13 35.50 33.73
C THR A 333 -2.98 34.27 32.82
N SER A 334 -1.99 33.41 33.11
CA SER A 334 -1.86 32.08 32.48
C SER A 334 -2.58 30.98 33.26
N ARG A 335 -3.52 31.35 34.15
CA ARG A 335 -4.32 30.41 34.95
C ARG A 335 -5.63 30.11 34.26
N ARG A 336 -6.08 28.88 34.42
CA ARG A 336 -7.35 28.34 33.92
C ARG A 336 -8.11 27.71 35.08
N LYS A 337 -9.43 27.93 35.11
CA LYS A 337 -10.36 27.19 35.98
C LYS A 337 -10.73 25.90 35.28
N TYR A 338 -10.48 24.74 35.89
CA TYR A 338 -10.73 23.44 35.26
C TYR A 338 -11.95 22.75 35.86
N TYR A 339 -12.71 22.07 35.00
CA TYR A 339 -13.91 21.31 35.34
C TYR A 339 -13.87 19.95 34.66
N THR A 340 -14.32 18.91 35.36
CA THR A 340 -14.48 17.56 34.77
C THR A 340 -15.62 17.54 33.74
N LYS A 341 -15.74 16.45 32.97
CA LYS A 341 -16.88 16.21 32.08
C LYS A 341 -18.24 16.23 32.77
N LYS A 342 -18.27 15.99 34.08
CA LYS A 342 -19.49 16.07 34.92
C LYS A 342 -19.70 17.47 35.51
N GLY A 343 -18.93 18.47 35.07
CA GLY A 343 -19.00 19.84 35.57
C GLY A 343 -18.41 20.06 36.97
N THR A 344 -17.69 19.10 37.55
CA THR A 344 -17.08 19.27 38.87
C THR A 344 -15.86 20.17 38.78
N PHE A 345 -15.84 21.25 39.57
CA PHE A 345 -14.72 22.19 39.60
C PHE A 345 -13.50 21.59 40.32
N LEU A 346 -12.38 21.43 39.61
CA LEU A 346 -11.14 20.85 40.14
C LEU A 346 -10.21 21.88 40.77
N GLY A 347 -10.31 23.15 40.36
CA GLY A 347 -9.48 24.24 40.86
C GLY A 347 -8.85 25.10 39.77
N GLU A 348 -7.91 25.95 40.21
CA GLU A 348 -7.24 26.94 39.36
C GLU A 348 -5.76 26.60 39.18
N PHE A 349 -5.41 26.15 37.98
CA PHE A 349 -4.06 25.68 37.67
C PHE A 349 -3.47 26.48 36.50
N LEU A 350 -2.15 26.40 36.33
CA LEU A 350 -1.52 26.94 35.14
C LEU A 350 -1.97 26.14 33.92
N GLU A 351 -2.01 26.79 32.77
CA GLU A 351 -2.06 26.13 31.47
C GLU A 351 -1.05 24.96 31.39
N ASP A 352 -1.51 23.84 30.83
CA ASP A 352 -0.77 22.58 30.62
C ASP A 352 -0.22 21.87 31.88
N SER A 353 -0.56 22.36 33.06
CA SER A 353 -0.05 21.84 34.34
C SER A 353 -0.87 20.72 34.95
N ILE A 354 -2.03 20.39 34.40
CA ILE A 354 -2.88 19.27 34.83
C ILE A 354 -2.89 18.20 33.74
N THR A 355 -2.82 16.92 34.12
CA THR A 355 -2.90 15.78 33.19
C THR A 355 -3.62 14.61 33.86
N GLN A 356 -4.40 13.84 33.11
CA GLN A 356 -5.08 12.66 33.64
C GLN A 356 -4.06 11.59 34.05
N ALA A 357 -4.29 10.95 35.19
CA ALA A 357 -3.41 9.94 35.78
C ALA A 357 -4.26 8.84 36.43
N GLY A 358 -4.65 7.83 35.65
CA GLY A 358 -5.64 6.84 36.06
C GLY A 358 -6.98 7.52 36.39
N ALA A 359 -7.55 7.19 37.54
CA ALA A 359 -8.76 7.83 38.07
C ALA A 359 -8.51 9.18 38.78
N CYS A 360 -7.29 9.71 38.71
CA CYS A 360 -6.88 10.96 39.35
C CYS A 360 -6.35 11.95 38.31
N TYR A 361 -6.00 13.15 38.76
CA TYR A 361 -5.32 14.17 37.97
C TYR A 361 -3.96 14.51 38.58
N TRP A 362 -2.93 14.43 37.75
CA TRP A 362 -1.57 14.83 38.06
C TRP A 362 -1.38 16.32 37.79
N ILE A 363 -1.07 17.07 38.85
CA ILE A 363 -0.64 18.45 38.75
C ILE A 363 0.90 18.45 38.66
N LYS A 364 1.40 18.76 37.48
CA LYS A 364 2.82 18.77 37.15
C LYS A 364 3.59 19.81 37.99
N PRO A 365 4.82 19.49 38.41
CA PRO A 365 5.75 20.48 38.90
C PRO A 365 5.91 21.61 37.87
N ASN A 366 6.05 22.83 38.35
CA ASN A 366 6.20 24.02 37.54
C ASN A 366 7.23 24.99 38.15
N LYS A 367 7.29 26.22 37.63
CA LYS A 367 8.28 27.20 38.11
C LYS A 367 8.01 27.68 39.55
N PHE A 368 6.77 27.60 40.03
CA PHE A 368 6.36 28.03 41.37
C PHE A 368 6.30 26.87 42.37
N ASP A 369 5.91 25.68 41.90
CA ASP A 369 5.86 24.48 42.72
C ASP A 369 6.82 23.42 42.15
N LYS A 370 7.89 23.12 42.89
CA LYS A 370 8.94 22.21 42.41
C LYS A 370 8.59 20.74 42.58
N LYS A 371 7.48 20.43 43.26
CA LYS A 371 6.92 19.10 43.37
C LYS A 371 5.58 19.06 42.66
N GLY A 372 5.20 17.89 42.19
CA GLY A 372 3.85 17.69 41.71
C GLY A 372 2.97 17.08 42.78
N ARG A 373 1.69 17.01 42.49
CA ARG A 373 0.66 16.50 43.39
C ARG A 373 -0.41 15.77 42.60
N LEU A 374 -1.03 14.80 43.25
CA LEU A 374 -2.16 14.06 42.71
C LEU A 374 -3.44 14.56 43.38
N ILE A 375 -4.45 14.90 42.59
CA ILE A 375 -5.80 15.23 43.07
C ILE A 375 -6.81 14.22 42.51
N ASP A 376 -7.92 14.00 43.19
CA ASP A 376 -9.01 13.13 42.70
C ASP A 376 -10.00 13.89 41.78
N GLU A 377 -11.05 13.21 41.33
CA GLU A 377 -12.11 13.77 40.48
C GLU A 377 -12.94 14.87 41.17
N THR A 378 -12.83 15.01 42.50
CA THR A 378 -13.47 16.07 43.28
C THR A 378 -12.58 17.30 43.45
N GLY A 379 -11.32 17.22 43.00
CA GLY A 379 -10.30 18.25 43.22
C GLY A 379 -9.61 18.14 44.58
N SER A 380 -9.88 17.09 45.36
CA SER A 380 -9.26 16.88 46.67
C SER A 380 -7.84 16.35 46.53
N LEU A 381 -6.94 16.81 47.41
CA LEU A 381 -5.54 16.38 47.40
C LEU A 381 -5.40 14.92 47.87
N VAL A 382 -4.75 14.09 47.05
CA VAL A 382 -4.53 12.66 47.28
C VAL A 382 -3.09 12.38 47.68
N ILE A 383 -2.13 12.89 46.91
CA ILE A 383 -0.68 12.72 47.18
C ILE A 383 0.03 14.05 46.98
N GLU A 384 0.80 14.47 47.98
CA GLU A 384 1.68 15.63 47.91
C GLU A 384 3.16 15.24 47.74
N GLU A 385 3.96 16.24 47.33
CA GLU A 385 5.42 16.16 47.25
C GLU A 385 5.96 15.05 46.34
N VAL A 386 5.32 14.82 45.19
CA VAL A 386 5.76 13.79 44.23
C VAL A 386 6.92 14.32 43.40
N ASP A 387 8.03 13.57 43.38
CA ASP A 387 9.26 13.89 42.64
C ASP A 387 9.11 13.64 41.14
N GLN A 388 8.52 12.50 40.79
CA GLN A 388 8.35 12.02 39.44
C GLN A 388 7.14 11.09 39.38
N LEU A 389 6.43 11.11 38.25
CA LEU A 389 5.32 10.21 37.98
C LEU A 389 5.56 9.55 36.62
N ILE A 390 5.39 8.23 36.55
CA ILE A 390 5.33 7.47 35.31
C ILE A 390 3.86 7.08 35.11
N LEU A 391 3.29 7.59 34.02
CA LEU A 391 2.00 7.15 33.52
C LEU A 391 2.23 5.85 32.75
N VAL A 392 1.52 4.80 33.14
CA VAL A 392 1.41 3.59 32.32
C VAL A 392 0.04 3.69 31.65
N GLU A 393 0.02 3.83 30.34
CA GLU A 393 -1.22 4.02 29.57
C GLU A 393 -2.19 2.86 29.82
N ASN A 394 -3.47 3.18 30.03
CA ASN A 394 -4.56 2.23 30.31
C ASN A 394 -4.49 1.47 31.65
N PHE A 395 -3.64 1.90 32.58
CA PHE A 395 -3.54 1.28 33.91
C PHE A 395 -4.24 2.15 34.95
N ASP A 396 -4.95 1.51 35.90
CA ASP A 396 -5.45 2.19 37.10
C ASP A 396 -4.36 2.44 38.14
N THR A 397 -3.12 2.05 37.85
CA THR A 397 -1.97 2.26 38.72
C THR A 397 -0.96 3.25 38.16
N LEU A 398 -0.32 3.94 39.09
CA LEU A 398 0.67 4.98 38.84
C LEU A 398 1.98 4.58 39.51
N ALA A 399 3.08 4.65 38.78
CA ALA A 399 4.40 4.57 39.37
C ALA A 399 4.81 5.96 39.84
N ILE A 400 4.90 6.13 41.16
CA ILE A 400 5.11 7.41 41.82
C ILE A 400 6.47 7.35 42.51
N ARG A 401 7.32 8.34 42.23
CA ARG A 401 8.55 8.54 42.96
C ARG A 401 8.34 9.63 44.00
N LYS A 402 8.53 9.28 45.28
CA LYS A 402 8.43 10.21 46.41
C LYS A 402 9.59 9.98 47.35
N ALA A 403 10.23 11.07 47.78
CA ALA A 403 11.45 11.02 48.59
C ALA A 403 12.56 10.13 47.98
N LYS A 404 12.66 10.10 46.64
CA LYS A 404 13.55 9.25 45.82
C LYS A 404 13.19 7.77 45.72
N ASP A 405 12.18 7.29 46.43
CA ASP A 405 11.72 5.90 46.39
C ASP A 405 10.58 5.72 45.39
N TRP A 406 10.62 4.64 44.60
CA TRP A 406 9.50 4.27 43.73
C TRP A 406 8.45 3.49 44.51
N LYS A 407 7.19 3.84 44.29
CA LYS A 407 6.01 3.16 44.82
C LYS A 407 4.98 2.99 43.70
N ILE A 408 4.17 1.95 43.79
CA ILE A 408 3.03 1.75 42.90
C ILE A 408 1.77 2.18 43.66
N TYR A 409 1.00 3.09 43.08
CA TYR A 409 -0.23 3.61 43.67
C TYR A 409 -1.42 3.22 42.81
N HIS A 410 -2.46 2.65 43.41
CA HIS A 410 -3.69 2.29 42.72
C HIS A 410 -4.69 3.45 42.82
N SER A 411 -4.92 4.14 41.70
CA SER A 411 -5.74 5.36 41.63
C SER A 411 -7.21 5.11 41.99
N LEU A 412 -7.85 4.08 41.43
CA LEU A 412 -9.25 3.73 41.77
C LEU A 412 -9.44 3.30 43.23
N LYS A 413 -8.52 2.48 43.78
CA LYS A 413 -8.61 1.96 45.15
C LYS A 413 -8.06 2.93 46.21
N HIS A 414 -7.46 4.04 45.78
CA HIS A 414 -6.78 5.01 46.61
C HIS A 414 -5.78 4.44 47.64
N GLN A 415 -4.89 3.53 47.21
CA GLN A 415 -3.92 2.88 48.11
C GLN A 415 -2.56 2.63 47.46
N PHE A 416 -1.49 2.60 48.27
CA PHE A 416 -0.17 2.14 47.82
C PHE A 416 -0.11 0.60 47.83
N LEU A 417 0.60 0.06 46.85
CA LEU A 417 0.89 -1.37 46.71
C LEU A 417 2.36 -1.62 47.03
N LEU A 418 2.70 -2.86 47.39
CA LEU A 418 4.08 -3.27 47.70
C LEU A 418 4.77 -2.38 48.75
N GLU A 419 4.06 -2.02 49.83
CA GLU A 419 4.60 -1.10 50.84
C GLU A 419 5.90 -1.64 51.49
N ASP A 420 5.96 -2.96 51.68
CA ASP A 420 7.11 -3.69 52.26
C ASP A 420 8.26 -3.95 51.27
N GLU A 421 8.11 -3.58 49.99
CA GLU A 421 9.15 -3.77 48.97
C GLU A 421 9.88 -2.46 48.64
N VAL A 422 11.19 -2.55 48.42
CA VAL A 422 12.02 -1.46 47.90
C VAL A 422 12.12 -1.61 46.39
N ILE A 423 11.39 -0.75 45.66
CA ILE A 423 11.42 -0.70 44.20
C ILE A 423 12.56 0.23 43.77
N VAL A 424 13.57 -0.34 43.12
CA VAL A 424 14.73 0.39 42.60
C VAL A 424 14.40 1.05 41.28
N LYS A 425 13.67 0.34 40.41
CA LYS A 425 13.31 0.82 39.07
C LYS A 425 11.99 0.22 38.60
N VAL A 426 11.21 1.06 37.93
CA VAL A 426 10.00 0.66 37.19
C VAL A 426 10.34 0.62 35.71
N LYS A 427 10.06 -0.49 35.03
CA LYS A 427 10.21 -0.61 33.58
C LYS A 427 8.92 -0.16 32.91
N THR A 428 9.04 0.64 31.85
CA THR A 428 7.91 1.25 31.13
C THR A 428 7.49 0.47 29.89
N GLU A 429 7.95 -0.78 29.74
CA GLU A 429 7.53 -1.64 28.62
C GLU A 429 6.05 -1.97 28.81
N SER A 430 5.21 -1.55 27.85
CA SER A 430 3.76 -1.73 27.93
C SER A 430 3.36 -3.16 27.58
N ASN A 431 2.46 -3.73 28.38
CA ASN A 431 1.78 -4.97 28.04
C ASN A 431 0.65 -4.66 27.06
N THR A 432 0.80 -5.03 25.79
CA THR A 432 -0.30 -5.02 24.82
C THR A 432 -1.00 -6.38 24.87
N GLY A 433 -1.77 -6.67 25.93
CA GLY A 433 -2.40 -7.99 26.13
C GLY A 433 -3.49 -8.04 27.22
N ASN A 434 -4.09 -9.24 27.40
CA ASN A 434 -5.32 -9.51 28.18
C ASN A 434 -5.30 -9.16 29.70
N LYS A 435 -4.15 -8.78 30.28
CA LYS A 435 -4.05 -8.29 31.66
C LYS A 435 -3.34 -6.94 31.70
N THR A 436 -4.12 -5.88 31.85
CA THR A 436 -3.69 -4.50 31.66
C THR A 436 -3.15 -3.84 32.92
N ASN A 437 -2.79 -4.55 34.01
CA ASN A 437 -2.28 -3.92 35.23
C ASN A 437 -1.06 -4.64 35.82
N THR A 438 -0.13 -5.05 34.97
CA THR A 438 1.09 -5.77 35.36
C THR A 438 2.36 -4.95 35.19
N HIS A 439 3.21 -4.92 36.21
CA HIS A 439 4.44 -4.12 36.24
C HIS A 439 5.67 -5.00 36.22
N ILE A 440 6.62 -4.70 35.33
CA ILE A 440 7.99 -5.23 35.44
C ILE A 440 8.75 -4.31 36.39
N LEU A 441 9.13 -4.86 37.54
CA LEU A 441 9.75 -4.12 38.64
C LEU A 441 11.12 -4.70 38.96
N GLU A 442 12.09 -3.80 39.12
CA GLU A 442 13.42 -4.13 39.66
C GLU A 442 13.43 -3.76 41.14
N THR A 443 13.68 -4.76 41.98
CA THR A 443 13.79 -4.65 43.43
C THR A 443 15.23 -4.95 43.85
N GLU A 444 15.56 -4.81 45.13
CA GLU A 444 16.87 -5.24 45.65
C GLU A 444 17.14 -6.75 45.46
N ARG A 445 16.08 -7.55 45.30
CA ARG A 445 16.16 -9.00 45.05
C ARG A 445 16.34 -9.35 43.57
N GLY A 446 16.15 -8.39 42.66
CA GLY A 446 16.27 -8.54 41.22
C GLY A 446 14.98 -8.18 40.46
N LEU A 447 14.82 -8.72 39.25
CA LEU A 447 13.71 -8.39 38.34
C LEU A 447 12.53 -9.34 38.55
N GLY A 448 11.31 -8.81 38.58
CA GLY A 448 10.08 -9.59 38.72
C GLY A 448 8.90 -8.99 37.94
N LEU A 449 7.80 -9.74 37.89
CA LEU A 449 6.53 -9.35 37.27
C LEU A 449 5.42 -9.31 38.32
N PHE A 450 4.87 -8.14 38.56
CA PHE A 450 3.86 -7.88 39.59
C PHE A 450 2.48 -7.64 38.98
N ASP A 451 1.44 -8.31 39.48
CA ASP A 451 0.03 -8.09 39.14
C ASP A 451 -0.59 -7.17 40.20
N ALA A 452 -0.87 -5.93 39.80
CA ALA A 452 -1.36 -4.90 40.72
C ALA A 452 -2.85 -5.02 41.05
N ASP A 453 -3.66 -5.66 40.20
CA ASP A 453 -5.09 -5.85 40.46
C ASP A 453 -5.29 -6.81 41.64
N ASN A 454 -4.49 -7.88 41.64
CA ASN A 454 -4.54 -8.95 42.63
C ASN A 454 -3.52 -8.77 43.77
N ASN A 455 -2.61 -7.80 43.65
CA ASN A 455 -1.53 -7.54 44.60
C ASN A 455 -0.64 -8.76 44.85
N ILE A 456 -0.21 -9.44 43.78
CA ILE A 456 0.64 -10.64 43.83
C ILE A 456 1.81 -10.56 42.85
N TRP A 457 2.92 -11.21 43.17
CA TRP A 457 4.00 -11.45 42.21
C TRP A 457 3.63 -12.65 41.32
N LEU A 458 3.47 -12.41 40.02
CA LEU A 458 3.34 -13.46 39.01
C LEU A 458 4.68 -14.16 38.77
N ILE A 459 5.76 -13.37 38.82
CA ILE A 459 7.14 -13.84 38.84
C ILE A 459 7.85 -13.12 39.98
N ASN A 460 8.29 -13.88 40.97
CA ASN A 460 8.99 -13.33 42.12
C ASN A 460 10.32 -12.65 41.68
N PRO A 461 10.67 -11.49 42.27
CA PRO A 461 11.92 -10.82 41.94
C PRO A 461 13.16 -11.69 42.21
N THR A 462 14.02 -11.84 41.20
CA THR A 462 15.27 -12.59 41.32
C THR A 462 16.36 -12.04 40.38
N ILE A 463 17.63 -12.17 40.79
CA ILE A 463 18.80 -11.77 39.99
C ILE A 463 19.08 -12.71 38.80
N GLU A 464 18.44 -13.88 38.80
CA GLU A 464 18.52 -14.86 37.70
C GLU A 464 17.81 -14.36 36.44
N ILE A 465 16.76 -13.54 36.60
CA ILE A 465 16.03 -12.95 35.46
C ILE A 465 16.80 -11.72 34.99
N LYS A 466 17.24 -11.76 33.73
CA LYS A 466 17.93 -10.65 33.06
C LYS A 466 16.98 -9.73 32.32
N GLN A 467 15.96 -10.31 31.70
CA GLN A 467 14.98 -9.57 30.93
C GLN A 467 13.63 -10.28 30.96
N ILE A 468 12.57 -9.49 30.98
CA ILE A 468 11.19 -9.93 30.76
C ILE A 468 10.73 -9.13 29.55
N HIS A 469 10.29 -9.80 28.50
CA HIS A 469 9.87 -9.16 27.26
C HIS A 469 8.45 -9.58 26.90
N TYR A 470 7.57 -8.60 26.71
CA TYR A 470 6.19 -8.81 26.31
C TYR A 470 6.09 -9.17 24.84
N PHE A 471 5.25 -10.15 24.55
CA PHE A 471 4.80 -10.47 23.21
C PHE A 471 3.32 -10.08 23.03
N ALA A 472 2.89 -9.94 21.78
CA ALA A 472 1.47 -9.88 21.45
C ALA A 472 0.76 -11.17 21.94
N ASP A 473 -0.55 -11.10 22.16
CA ASP A 473 -1.42 -12.24 22.54
C ASP A 473 -1.25 -12.79 23.97
N GLY A 474 -0.58 -12.04 24.86
CA GLY A 474 -0.55 -12.35 26.29
C GLY A 474 0.52 -13.35 26.72
N PHE A 475 1.65 -13.38 26.02
CA PHE A 475 2.83 -14.15 26.41
C PHE A 475 4.00 -13.25 26.80
N LEU A 476 4.92 -13.80 27.58
CA LEU A 476 6.22 -13.20 27.82
C LEU A 476 7.33 -14.20 27.55
N SER A 477 8.47 -13.69 27.04
CA SER A 477 9.74 -14.39 27.18
C SER A 477 10.45 -13.91 28.43
N ILE A 478 10.90 -14.87 29.24
CA ILE A 478 11.69 -14.64 30.44
C ILE A 478 13.11 -15.07 30.13
N GLN A 479 13.99 -14.10 29.88
CA GLN A 479 15.41 -14.36 29.73
C GLN A 479 16.04 -14.51 31.10
N ARG A 480 16.57 -15.71 31.36
CA ARG A 480 17.29 -16.06 32.58
C ARG A 480 18.79 -16.17 32.31
N THR A 481 19.57 -16.34 33.37
CA THR A 481 21.01 -16.64 33.28
C THR A 481 21.31 -17.97 32.60
N ASP A 482 20.38 -18.93 32.67
CA ASP A 482 20.53 -20.32 32.24
C ASP A 482 19.70 -20.68 31.00
N GLY A 483 18.99 -19.72 30.40
CA GLY A 483 18.19 -19.92 29.19
C GLY A 483 16.98 -19.01 29.13
N TYR A 484 16.00 -19.40 28.33
CA TYR A 484 14.73 -18.71 28.14
C TYR A 484 13.55 -19.58 28.58
N GLN A 485 12.51 -18.95 29.13
CA GLN A 485 11.22 -19.60 29.41
C GLN A 485 10.09 -18.76 28.83
N LEU A 486 9.02 -19.44 28.41
CA LEU A 486 7.75 -18.79 28.11
C LEU A 486 6.96 -18.60 29.42
N PHE A 487 6.27 -17.48 29.55
CA PHE A 487 5.25 -17.25 30.56
C PHE A 487 3.92 -16.97 29.87
N ASP A 488 2.88 -17.66 30.32
CA ASP A 488 1.50 -17.48 29.91
C ASP A 488 0.67 -16.95 31.10
N PHE A 489 -0.19 -15.96 30.90
CA PHE A 489 -0.96 -15.37 32.01
C PHE A 489 -2.03 -16.30 32.62
N GLN A 490 -2.39 -17.40 31.94
CA GLN A 490 -3.32 -18.42 32.42
C GLN A 490 -2.57 -19.60 33.04
N GLU A 491 -1.53 -20.09 32.36
CA GLU A 491 -0.80 -21.32 32.74
C GLU A 491 0.47 -21.05 33.58
N GLY A 492 0.93 -19.79 33.63
CA GLY A 492 2.14 -19.38 34.33
C GLY A 492 3.43 -19.68 33.56
N LEU A 493 4.52 -19.90 34.31
CA LEU A 493 5.85 -20.13 33.75
C LEU A 493 5.95 -21.56 33.17
N SER A 494 6.30 -21.67 31.89
CA SER A 494 6.53 -22.96 31.24
C SER A 494 7.66 -23.77 31.89
N THR A 495 7.50 -25.10 31.96
CA THR A 495 8.51 -25.99 32.55
C THR A 495 9.80 -26.10 31.72
N PRO A 496 9.78 -26.20 30.39
CA PRO A 496 11.01 -26.32 29.60
C PRO A 496 11.84 -25.03 29.62
N LEU A 497 13.16 -25.19 29.72
CA LEU A 497 14.13 -24.16 29.36
C LEU A 497 14.49 -24.30 27.88
N TYR A 498 14.52 -23.17 27.19
CA TYR A 498 14.90 -23.03 25.78
C TYR A 498 16.23 -22.28 25.68
N ASP A 499 17.00 -22.58 24.64
CA ASP A 499 18.23 -21.85 24.35
C ASP A 499 17.93 -20.46 23.78
N TYR A 500 16.81 -20.34 23.06
CA TYR A 500 16.33 -19.10 22.47
C TYR A 500 14.84 -19.16 22.16
N ILE A 501 14.18 -18.00 22.19
CA ILE A 501 12.78 -17.79 21.81
C ILE A 501 12.78 -16.59 20.85
N SER A 502 12.25 -16.78 19.63
CA SER A 502 12.13 -15.68 18.66
C SER A 502 11.02 -14.71 19.07
N SER A 503 11.04 -13.52 18.48
CA SER A 503 9.86 -12.65 18.50
C SER A 503 8.69 -13.31 17.74
N PRO A 504 7.43 -12.90 18.02
CA PRO A 504 6.28 -13.34 17.24
C PRO A 504 6.40 -12.97 15.77
N LEU A 505 6.02 -13.90 14.90
CA LEU A 505 6.00 -13.72 13.45
C LEU A 505 4.57 -13.38 13.00
N ASN A 506 4.23 -12.10 13.05
CA ASN A 506 2.87 -11.58 12.84
C ASN A 506 2.29 -11.76 11.40
N TYR A 507 3.01 -12.42 10.49
CA TYR A 507 2.62 -12.56 9.08
C TYR A 507 2.19 -13.98 8.71
N ARG A 508 2.09 -14.90 9.70
CA ARG A 508 1.87 -16.34 9.44
C ARG A 508 0.95 -17.05 10.43
N ALA A 509 -0.35 -16.87 10.24
CA ALA A 509 -1.35 -17.65 10.99
C ALA A 509 -1.14 -19.19 10.82
N GLU A 510 -0.66 -19.65 9.66
CA GLU A 510 -0.46 -21.08 9.38
C GLU A 510 0.90 -21.66 9.86
N GLU A 511 1.90 -20.81 10.18
CA GLU A 511 3.22 -21.24 10.66
C GLU A 511 3.49 -20.89 12.12
N GLY A 512 2.44 -20.61 12.88
CA GLY A 512 2.52 -20.40 14.32
C GLY A 512 3.07 -19.04 14.75
N ILE A 513 2.83 -18.73 16.03
CA ILE A 513 3.13 -17.47 16.69
C ILE A 513 4.64 -17.20 16.73
N LEU A 514 5.46 -18.17 17.14
CA LEU A 514 6.92 -17.98 17.30
C LEU A 514 7.70 -19.29 17.20
N PHE A 515 9.02 -19.17 17.04
CA PHE A 515 9.96 -20.30 17.07
C PHE A 515 10.70 -20.37 18.42
N VAL A 516 10.84 -21.58 18.96
CA VAL A 516 11.66 -21.85 20.14
C VAL A 516 12.71 -22.92 19.84
N TYR A 517 13.88 -22.78 20.45
CA TYR A 517 15.05 -23.62 20.16
C TYR A 517 15.49 -24.35 21.42
N ARG A 518 15.78 -25.65 21.30
CA ARG A 518 16.30 -26.47 22.41
C ARG A 518 17.23 -27.56 21.89
N GLY A 519 18.51 -27.44 22.20
CA GLY A 519 19.58 -28.27 21.67
C GLY A 519 19.66 -28.15 20.15
N GLU A 520 19.56 -29.30 19.49
CA GLU A 520 19.56 -29.40 18.02
C GLU A 520 18.16 -29.32 17.40
N ASP A 521 17.13 -29.09 18.23
CA ASP A 521 15.75 -29.07 17.81
C ASP A 521 15.19 -27.66 17.72
N MET A 522 14.52 -27.38 16.60
CA MET A 522 13.66 -26.22 16.42
C MET A 522 12.20 -26.64 16.58
N PHE A 523 11.44 -25.80 17.28
CA PHE A 523 10.01 -25.98 17.51
C PHE A 523 9.28 -24.71 17.09
N ARG A 524 8.00 -24.89 16.76
CA ARG A 524 7.06 -23.83 16.43
C ARG A 524 5.92 -23.87 17.44
N MET A 525 5.55 -22.71 17.97
CA MET A 525 4.36 -22.55 18.80
C MET A 525 3.21 -22.06 17.92
N ASN A 526 2.08 -22.76 17.91
CA ASN A 526 0.89 -22.39 17.12
C ASN A 526 -0.02 -21.40 17.87
N GLU A 527 -1.04 -20.87 17.19
CA GLU A 527 -2.04 -19.97 17.78
C GLU A 527 -2.77 -20.56 19.00
N ASP A 528 -3.03 -21.87 18.97
CA ASP A 528 -3.61 -22.62 20.08
C ASP A 528 -2.62 -22.91 21.22
N LYS A 529 -1.44 -22.28 21.19
CA LYS A 529 -0.32 -22.41 22.14
C LYS A 529 0.36 -23.78 22.14
N SER A 530 0.01 -24.68 21.23
CA SER A 530 0.67 -25.97 21.09
C SER A 530 2.09 -25.80 20.54
N ILE A 531 3.06 -26.51 21.11
CA ILE A 531 4.46 -26.46 20.67
C ILE A 531 4.78 -27.76 19.92
N HIS A 532 5.08 -27.63 18.63
CA HIS A 532 5.40 -28.74 17.75
C HIS A 532 6.85 -28.70 17.32
N ARG A 533 7.52 -29.85 17.38
CA ARG A 533 8.86 -30.02 16.81
C ARG A 533 8.77 -29.94 15.30
N ILE A 534 9.64 -29.16 14.69
CA ILE A 534 9.66 -28.99 13.23
C ILE A 534 10.47 -30.13 12.62
N GLY A 535 9.90 -30.75 11.58
CA GLY A 535 10.56 -31.82 10.85
C GLY A 535 11.73 -31.29 10.02
N ILE A 536 12.77 -32.11 9.87
CA ILE A 536 13.96 -31.77 9.08
C ILE A 536 13.59 -31.38 7.63
N ALA A 537 12.55 -32.01 7.06
CA ALA A 537 12.05 -31.70 5.72
C ALA A 537 11.58 -30.24 5.57
N GLU A 538 11.14 -29.60 6.66
CA GLU A 538 10.62 -28.22 6.68
C GLU A 538 11.74 -27.18 6.86
N TYR A 539 12.97 -27.57 7.18
CA TYR A 539 14.04 -26.59 7.45
C TYR A 539 14.39 -25.77 6.21
N GLY A 540 14.28 -26.36 5.02
CA GLY A 540 14.55 -25.69 3.76
C GLY A 540 13.53 -24.60 3.41
N SER A 541 12.25 -24.85 3.63
CA SER A 541 11.21 -23.85 3.39
C SER A 541 11.36 -22.66 4.34
N ILE A 542 11.63 -22.93 5.63
CA ILE A 542 11.92 -21.88 6.62
C ILE A 542 13.21 -21.13 6.25
N TYR A 543 14.22 -21.82 5.70
CA TYR A 543 15.45 -21.17 5.25
C TYR A 543 15.22 -20.25 4.05
N LEU A 544 14.46 -20.68 3.05
CA LEU A 544 14.12 -19.84 1.89
C LEU A 544 13.41 -18.56 2.31
N ASP A 545 12.67 -18.65 3.38
CA ASP A 545 11.92 -17.55 3.93
C ASP A 545 12.64 -16.80 5.09
N ARG A 546 13.88 -17.16 5.41
CA ARG A 546 14.64 -16.63 6.56
C ARG A 546 14.58 -15.10 6.75
N TYR A 547 14.40 -14.32 5.68
CA TYR A 547 14.27 -12.86 5.74
C TYR A 547 13.01 -12.35 6.47
N SER A 548 12.06 -13.25 6.77
CA SER A 548 10.95 -12.97 7.67
C SER A 548 11.38 -12.86 9.14
N PHE A 549 12.50 -13.49 9.52
CA PHE A 549 13.15 -13.22 10.80
C PHE A 549 13.90 -11.88 10.73
N ARG A 550 13.95 -11.14 11.85
CA ARG A 550 14.63 -9.84 11.92
C ARG A 550 15.71 -9.82 13.01
N GLY A 551 16.80 -9.09 12.76
CA GLY A 551 17.84 -8.82 13.75
C GLY A 551 18.42 -10.08 14.41
N LYS A 552 18.22 -10.21 15.73
CA LYS A 552 18.74 -11.33 16.52
C LYS A 552 18.10 -12.66 16.15
N ASP A 553 16.82 -12.66 15.76
CA ASP A 553 16.09 -13.87 15.40
C ASP A 553 16.66 -14.48 14.12
N LEU A 554 16.91 -13.66 13.10
CA LEU A 554 17.55 -14.10 11.85
C LEU A 554 18.94 -14.66 12.12
N THR A 555 19.72 -13.95 12.95
CA THR A 555 21.08 -14.36 13.31
C THR A 555 21.08 -15.73 14.00
N TYR A 556 20.13 -15.94 14.92
CA TYR A 556 20.00 -17.20 15.64
C TYR A 556 19.55 -18.33 14.71
N PHE A 557 18.52 -18.10 13.88
CA PHE A 557 18.03 -19.07 12.91
C PHE A 557 19.11 -19.50 11.92
N VAL A 558 19.83 -18.57 11.30
CA VAL A 558 20.91 -18.90 10.35
C VAL A 558 22.02 -19.69 11.04
N SER A 559 22.36 -19.32 12.28
CA SER A 559 23.34 -20.06 13.08
C SER A 559 22.87 -21.48 13.39
N PHE A 560 21.59 -21.65 13.73
CA PHE A 560 20.96 -22.96 13.93
C PHE A 560 20.99 -23.80 12.66
N TYR A 561 20.54 -23.24 11.53
CA TYR A 561 20.46 -23.95 10.25
C TYR A 561 21.86 -24.41 9.77
N ASN A 562 22.88 -23.56 9.92
CA ASN A 562 24.25 -23.93 9.57
C ASN A 562 24.81 -25.05 10.46
N ARG A 563 24.58 -25.00 11.78
CA ARG A 563 24.97 -26.09 12.68
C ARG A 563 24.30 -27.41 12.29
N TRP A 564 23.00 -27.37 11.97
CA TRP A 564 22.28 -28.54 11.49
C TRP A 564 22.90 -29.09 10.19
N LYS A 565 23.21 -28.22 9.21
CA LYS A 565 23.89 -28.62 7.96
C LYS A 565 25.23 -29.30 8.22
N ASP A 566 26.06 -28.72 9.09
CA ASP A 566 27.37 -29.26 9.44
C ASP A 566 27.29 -30.64 10.10
N GLN A 567 26.27 -30.88 10.92
CA GLN A 567 26.05 -32.15 11.62
C GLN A 567 25.45 -33.23 10.71
N ALA A 568 24.51 -32.87 9.84
CA ALA A 568 23.83 -33.81 8.96
C ALA A 568 24.75 -34.40 7.86
N GLY A 569 25.92 -33.80 7.64
CA GLY A 569 26.95 -34.30 6.74
C GLY A 569 26.73 -33.86 5.30
N SER A 570 27.06 -34.72 4.33
CA SER A 570 26.97 -34.36 2.91
C SER A 570 25.52 -34.40 2.40
N ASN A 571 25.09 -33.31 1.76
CA ASN A 571 23.78 -33.16 1.11
C ASN A 571 22.57 -33.33 2.03
N PRO A 572 22.51 -32.56 3.15
CA PRO A 572 21.39 -32.65 4.09
C PRO A 572 20.05 -32.23 3.47
N GLU A 573 20.07 -31.46 2.37
CA GLU A 573 18.88 -31.03 1.66
C GLU A 573 18.14 -32.19 0.96
N LEU A 574 18.74 -33.39 0.84
CA LEU A 574 18.05 -34.57 0.27
C LEU A 574 16.78 -34.97 1.02
N SER A 575 16.66 -34.62 2.32
CA SER A 575 15.44 -34.84 3.09
C SER A 575 14.31 -33.86 2.77
N MET A 576 14.58 -32.80 2.01
CA MET A 576 13.60 -31.79 1.59
C MET A 576 12.86 -32.22 0.32
N ASP A 577 11.76 -31.55 0.02
CA ASP A 577 11.05 -31.72 -1.24
C ASP A 577 11.80 -31.08 -2.42
N VAL A 578 11.50 -31.54 -3.64
CA VAL A 578 12.18 -31.09 -4.86
C VAL A 578 11.98 -29.59 -5.12
N ALA A 579 10.79 -29.05 -4.81
CA ALA A 579 10.49 -27.65 -5.10
C ALA A 579 11.33 -26.71 -4.23
N THR A 580 11.48 -27.04 -2.94
CA THR A 580 12.36 -26.32 -2.01
C THR A 580 13.81 -26.32 -2.48
N ILE A 581 14.38 -27.49 -2.80
CA ILE A 581 15.77 -27.61 -3.26
C ILE A 581 15.96 -26.84 -4.59
N LYS A 582 15.01 -26.96 -5.53
CA LYS A 582 15.06 -26.27 -6.82
C LYS A 582 15.03 -24.75 -6.66
N LYS A 583 14.21 -24.21 -5.76
CA LYS A 583 14.21 -22.77 -5.46
C LYS A 583 15.55 -22.33 -4.87
N MET A 584 16.13 -23.09 -3.94
CA MET A 584 17.47 -22.82 -3.42
C MET A 584 18.54 -22.84 -4.53
N ALA A 585 18.43 -23.76 -5.50
CA ALA A 585 19.35 -23.87 -6.62
C ALA A 585 19.24 -22.66 -7.57
N LEU A 586 18.02 -22.20 -7.85
CA LEU A 586 17.77 -21.00 -8.65
C LEU A 586 18.28 -19.74 -7.95
N ASP A 587 18.01 -19.57 -6.66
CA ASP A 587 18.54 -18.46 -5.86
C ASP A 587 20.08 -18.45 -5.89
N ALA A 588 20.72 -19.62 -5.78
CA ALA A 588 22.18 -19.73 -5.87
C ALA A 588 22.69 -19.34 -7.27
N LYS A 589 22.00 -19.76 -8.34
CA LYS A 589 22.33 -19.43 -9.74
C LYS A 589 22.20 -17.92 -10.00
N GLU A 590 21.13 -17.29 -9.54
CA GLU A 590 20.91 -15.84 -9.67
C GLU A 590 21.99 -15.03 -8.94
N ASN A 591 22.44 -15.52 -7.78
CA ASN A 591 23.56 -14.95 -7.03
C ASN A 591 24.94 -15.36 -7.57
N GLN A 592 25.00 -15.97 -8.76
CA GLN A 592 26.24 -16.43 -9.42
C GLN A 592 27.06 -17.45 -8.59
N ASN A 593 26.45 -18.09 -7.60
CA ASN A 593 27.05 -19.19 -6.86
C ASN A 593 26.80 -20.52 -7.59
N TYR A 594 27.45 -20.65 -8.75
CA TYR A 594 27.19 -21.75 -9.68
C TYR A 594 27.54 -23.13 -9.12
N GLU A 595 28.57 -23.23 -8.28
CA GLU A 595 28.95 -24.50 -7.63
C GLU A 595 27.83 -25.03 -6.72
N GLU A 596 27.24 -24.15 -5.91
CA GLU A 596 26.12 -24.52 -5.05
C GLU A 596 24.85 -24.77 -5.87
N ALA A 597 24.59 -23.97 -6.89
CA ALA A 597 23.47 -24.20 -7.82
C ALA A 597 23.58 -25.59 -8.47
N HIS A 598 24.74 -25.93 -9.02
CA HIS A 598 25.01 -27.23 -9.62
C HIS A 598 24.84 -28.37 -8.60
N ARG A 599 25.39 -28.23 -7.38
CA ARG A 599 25.20 -29.22 -6.32
C ARG A 599 23.72 -29.45 -6.01
N LEU A 600 22.93 -28.38 -5.86
CA LEU A 600 21.51 -28.46 -5.51
C LEU A 600 20.68 -29.03 -6.68
N PHE A 601 20.95 -28.62 -7.92
CA PHE A 601 20.30 -29.22 -9.08
C PHE A 601 20.64 -30.71 -9.26
N GLU A 602 21.86 -31.15 -8.91
CA GLU A 602 22.21 -32.57 -8.84
C GLU A 602 21.35 -33.34 -7.83
N LEU A 603 21.00 -32.74 -6.69
CA LEU A 603 20.08 -33.37 -5.73
C LEU A 603 18.66 -33.47 -6.28
N CYS A 604 18.15 -32.44 -6.96
CA CYS A 604 16.86 -32.49 -7.65
C CYS A 604 16.86 -33.53 -8.78
N ALA A 605 17.96 -33.61 -9.54
CA ALA A 605 18.15 -34.57 -10.61
C ALA A 605 18.14 -36.02 -10.11
N GLN A 606 18.72 -36.30 -8.93
CA GLN A 606 18.63 -37.61 -8.26
C GLN A 606 17.18 -37.99 -7.90
N LYS A 607 16.32 -36.99 -7.71
CA LYS A 607 14.87 -37.15 -7.50
C LYS A 607 14.05 -37.17 -8.80
N ASN A 608 14.71 -37.28 -9.96
CA ASN A 608 14.13 -37.30 -11.30
C ASN A 608 13.38 -36.01 -11.71
N ASP A 609 13.79 -34.85 -11.20
CA ASP A 609 13.28 -33.56 -11.67
C ASP A 609 13.87 -33.23 -13.06
N VAL A 610 13.00 -33.18 -14.08
CA VAL A 610 13.39 -33.00 -15.48
C VAL A 610 13.91 -31.58 -15.75
N ASP A 611 13.34 -30.57 -15.09
CA ASP A 611 13.79 -29.17 -15.22
C ASP A 611 15.24 -29.05 -14.74
N SER A 612 15.57 -29.68 -13.60
CA SER A 612 16.92 -29.67 -13.04
C SER A 612 17.94 -30.35 -13.93
N TRP A 613 17.57 -31.38 -14.71
CA TRP A 613 18.47 -31.89 -15.75
C TRP A 613 18.76 -30.84 -16.82
N THR A 614 17.75 -30.07 -17.23
CA THR A 614 17.95 -28.99 -18.20
C THR A 614 18.84 -27.89 -17.62
N GLU A 615 18.63 -27.49 -16.37
CA GLU A 615 19.46 -26.50 -15.68
C GLU A 615 20.91 -26.95 -15.49
N LEU A 616 21.15 -28.22 -15.14
CA LEU A 616 22.50 -28.81 -15.12
C LEU A 616 23.14 -28.78 -16.51
N GLY A 617 22.37 -29.09 -17.56
CA GLY A 617 22.81 -28.95 -18.94
C GLY A 617 23.28 -27.53 -19.25
N ILE A 618 22.54 -26.51 -18.81
CA ILE A 618 22.89 -25.09 -19.02
C ILE A 618 24.21 -24.77 -18.31
N LEU A 619 24.32 -25.06 -17.02
CA LEU A 619 25.52 -24.76 -16.23
C LEU A 619 26.78 -25.44 -16.78
N LEU A 620 26.66 -26.68 -17.23
CA LEU A 620 27.80 -27.49 -17.69
C LEU A 620 28.20 -27.20 -19.15
N THR A 621 27.33 -26.55 -19.94
CA THR A 621 27.61 -26.23 -21.36
C THR A 621 27.90 -24.76 -21.62
N ASP A 622 27.75 -23.90 -20.61
CA ASP A 622 28.09 -22.49 -20.72
C ASP A 622 29.60 -22.28 -20.56
N PRO A 623 30.33 -21.88 -21.62
CA PRO A 623 31.78 -21.66 -21.54
C PRO A 623 32.15 -20.46 -20.64
N ALA A 624 31.21 -19.59 -20.30
CA ALA A 624 31.45 -18.49 -19.36
C ALA A 624 31.57 -18.98 -17.90
N ILE A 625 31.07 -20.19 -17.60
CA ILE A 625 31.15 -20.81 -16.27
C ILE A 625 32.31 -21.81 -16.26
N GLU A 626 33.54 -21.30 -16.37
CA GLU A 626 34.75 -22.12 -16.52
C GLU A 626 34.90 -23.22 -15.44
N SER A 627 34.45 -22.96 -14.20
CA SER A 627 34.59 -23.91 -13.09
C SER A 627 33.77 -25.19 -13.26
N LEU A 628 32.66 -25.11 -14.00
CA LEU A 628 31.74 -26.22 -14.22
C LEU A 628 31.73 -26.74 -15.66
N PHE A 629 32.38 -26.05 -16.59
CA PHE A 629 32.31 -26.35 -18.02
C PHE A 629 32.75 -27.80 -18.33
N ASP A 630 31.77 -28.66 -18.59
CA ASP A 630 31.89 -30.04 -19.01
C ASP A 630 30.76 -30.33 -20.00
N PRO A 631 30.95 -29.95 -21.28
CA PRO A 631 29.87 -30.00 -22.25
C PRO A 631 29.38 -31.43 -22.50
N GLN A 632 30.20 -32.45 -22.25
CA GLN A 632 29.79 -33.84 -22.54
C GLN A 632 28.85 -34.35 -21.45
N ARG A 633 29.10 -33.96 -20.20
CA ARG A 633 28.18 -34.22 -19.09
C ARG A 633 26.90 -33.40 -19.25
N GLY A 634 27.00 -32.14 -19.67
CA GLY A 634 25.83 -31.30 -19.93
C GLY A 634 24.94 -31.85 -21.06
N ILE A 635 25.54 -32.34 -22.16
CA ILE A 635 24.84 -33.04 -23.23
C ILE A 635 24.07 -34.25 -22.70
N ALA A 636 24.69 -35.08 -21.86
CA ALA A 636 24.03 -36.25 -21.31
C ALA A 636 22.79 -35.89 -20.48
N TYR A 637 22.78 -34.74 -19.79
CA TYR A 637 21.59 -34.24 -19.10
C TYR A 637 20.52 -33.75 -20.07
N TYR A 638 20.88 -32.99 -21.10
CA TYR A 638 19.93 -32.59 -22.12
C TYR A 638 19.32 -33.79 -22.85
N GLU A 639 20.10 -34.81 -23.18
CA GLU A 639 19.58 -36.04 -23.81
C GLU A 639 18.58 -36.78 -22.90
N LYS A 640 18.85 -36.83 -21.60
CA LYS A 640 17.89 -37.40 -20.62
C LYS A 640 16.60 -36.59 -20.54
N ALA A 641 16.69 -35.26 -20.45
CA ALA A 641 15.51 -34.40 -20.44
C ALA A 641 14.73 -34.46 -21.76
N ALA A 642 15.43 -34.50 -22.89
CA ALA A 642 14.88 -34.64 -24.23
C ALA A 642 14.15 -35.98 -24.44
N GLN A 643 14.61 -37.07 -23.80
CA GLN A 643 13.90 -38.36 -23.76
C GLN A 643 12.58 -38.29 -22.98
N GLN A 644 12.45 -37.36 -22.03
CA GLN A 644 11.20 -37.05 -21.33
C GLN A 644 10.35 -35.98 -22.05
N HIS A 645 10.60 -35.77 -23.34
CA HIS A 645 9.88 -34.77 -24.16
C HIS A 645 10.02 -33.32 -23.67
N HIS A 646 11.13 -32.98 -23.00
CA HIS A 646 11.36 -31.61 -22.52
C HIS A 646 11.71 -30.65 -23.69
N PRO A 647 10.91 -29.61 -23.98
CA PRO A 647 11.07 -28.75 -25.15
C PRO A 647 12.38 -27.93 -25.12
N VAL A 648 12.73 -27.35 -23.98
CA VAL A 648 13.94 -26.51 -23.82
C VAL A 648 15.23 -27.33 -24.00
N ALA A 649 15.21 -28.61 -23.63
CA ALA A 649 16.37 -29.48 -23.82
C ALA A 649 16.67 -29.71 -25.31
N TRP A 650 15.64 -29.88 -26.14
CA TRP A 650 15.79 -29.97 -27.59
C TRP A 650 16.31 -28.66 -28.21
N ASN A 651 15.81 -27.52 -27.73
CA ASN A 651 16.34 -26.21 -28.12
C ASN A 651 17.84 -26.10 -27.82
N ASN A 652 18.25 -26.44 -26.60
CA ASN A 652 19.65 -26.33 -26.19
C ASN A 652 20.55 -27.33 -26.95
N ILE A 653 20.09 -28.55 -27.22
CA ILE A 653 20.81 -29.49 -28.12
C ILE A 653 21.02 -28.86 -29.51
N GLY A 654 20.01 -28.16 -30.04
CA GLY A 654 20.13 -27.41 -31.29
C GLY A 654 21.24 -26.35 -31.23
N ALA A 655 21.27 -25.57 -30.15
CA ALA A 655 22.31 -24.57 -29.90
C ALA A 655 23.72 -25.17 -29.80
N LEU A 656 23.87 -26.35 -29.18
CA LEU A 656 25.17 -27.03 -29.10
C LEU A 656 25.68 -27.45 -30.48
N TYR A 657 24.82 -27.99 -31.35
CA TYR A 657 25.19 -28.31 -32.74
C TYR A 657 25.47 -27.06 -33.58
N HIS A 658 24.72 -25.98 -33.34
CA HIS A 658 24.89 -24.71 -34.04
C HIS A 658 26.22 -24.03 -33.65
N ASN A 659 26.61 -24.07 -32.38
CA ASN A 659 27.82 -23.42 -31.89
C ASN A 659 29.06 -24.34 -31.88
N GLY A 660 28.88 -25.64 -32.13
CA GLY A 660 29.97 -26.63 -32.07
C GLY A 660 30.50 -26.87 -30.64
N ILE A 661 29.63 -26.75 -29.63
CA ILE A 661 29.98 -26.93 -28.21
C ILE A 661 29.67 -28.38 -27.82
N GLY A 662 30.70 -29.15 -27.49
CA GLY A 662 30.59 -30.58 -27.12
C GLY A 662 30.25 -31.52 -28.29
N TYR A 663 29.41 -31.06 -29.22
CA TYR A 663 29.19 -31.65 -30.53
C TYR A 663 30.03 -30.97 -31.61
N PRO A 664 30.47 -31.68 -32.65
CA PRO A 664 30.97 -31.04 -33.86
C PRO A 664 29.88 -30.16 -34.49
N PHE A 665 30.26 -28.96 -34.93
CA PHE A 665 29.38 -28.03 -35.64
C PHE A 665 28.60 -28.77 -36.75
N ASN A 666 27.26 -28.69 -36.71
CA ASN A 666 26.39 -29.33 -37.69
C ASN A 666 25.02 -28.64 -37.78
N ILE A 667 24.87 -27.74 -38.75
CA ILE A 667 23.65 -26.95 -38.93
C ILE A 667 22.40 -27.80 -39.22
N SER A 668 22.56 -28.92 -39.94
CA SER A 668 21.42 -29.79 -40.27
C SER A 668 20.86 -30.47 -39.02
N LYS A 669 21.74 -30.88 -38.09
CA LYS A 669 21.31 -31.43 -36.80
C LYS A 669 20.77 -30.36 -35.86
N ALA A 670 21.31 -29.14 -35.92
CA ALA A 670 20.78 -28.00 -35.17
C ALA A 670 19.32 -27.73 -35.56
N VAL A 671 19.03 -27.62 -36.87
CA VAL A 671 17.67 -27.44 -37.39
C VAL A 671 16.73 -28.55 -36.93
N GLN A 672 17.12 -29.82 -37.07
CA GLN A 672 16.29 -30.95 -36.60
C GLN A 672 15.97 -30.89 -35.10
N ALA A 673 16.94 -30.48 -34.28
CA ALA A 673 16.75 -30.36 -32.85
C ALA A 673 15.84 -29.17 -32.50
N TYR A 674 16.02 -28.01 -33.16
CA TYR A 674 15.13 -26.86 -32.98
C TYR A 674 13.70 -27.16 -33.45
N GLU A 675 13.51 -27.82 -34.60
CA GLU A 675 12.19 -28.25 -35.08
C GLU A 675 11.48 -29.12 -34.05
N LYS A 676 12.21 -30.07 -33.44
CA LYS A 676 11.67 -30.92 -32.38
C LYS A 676 11.32 -30.15 -31.11
N GLY A 677 12.14 -29.19 -30.70
CA GLY A 677 11.81 -28.29 -29.59
C GLY A 677 10.55 -27.47 -29.86
N ALA A 678 10.44 -26.92 -31.07
CA ALA A 678 9.30 -26.14 -31.53
C ALA A 678 8.00 -26.97 -31.55
N GLU A 679 8.04 -28.20 -32.06
CA GLU A 679 6.93 -29.16 -32.04
C GLU A 679 6.43 -29.40 -30.61
N LEU A 680 7.35 -29.52 -29.66
CA LEU A 680 7.06 -29.80 -28.25
C LEU A 680 6.58 -28.59 -27.44
N GLY A 681 6.65 -27.37 -27.99
CA GLY A 681 6.17 -26.19 -27.26
C GLY A 681 7.10 -24.97 -27.31
N ASP A 682 8.37 -25.15 -27.64
CA ASP A 682 9.40 -24.14 -27.39
C ASP A 682 9.31 -22.95 -28.35
N GLY A 683 8.98 -21.77 -27.82
CA GLY A 683 8.96 -20.52 -28.59
C GLY A 683 10.37 -20.03 -28.97
N MET A 684 11.37 -20.31 -28.14
CA MET A 684 12.76 -19.93 -28.40
C MET A 684 13.36 -20.75 -29.54
N ALA A 685 13.04 -22.04 -29.65
CA ALA A 685 13.45 -22.88 -30.77
C ALA A 685 12.89 -22.39 -32.11
N LEU A 686 11.64 -21.92 -32.12
CA LEU A 686 11.05 -21.25 -33.28
C LEU A 686 11.80 -19.96 -33.62
N ALA A 687 12.17 -19.16 -32.62
CA ALA A 687 12.98 -17.97 -32.85
C ALA A 687 14.38 -18.30 -33.39
N ASN A 688 15.05 -19.33 -32.85
CA ASN A 688 16.34 -19.80 -33.33
C ASN A 688 16.27 -20.29 -34.78
N LEU A 689 15.19 -20.99 -35.18
CA LEU A 689 14.92 -21.30 -36.59
C LEU A 689 14.74 -20.03 -37.43
N GLY A 690 13.99 -19.05 -36.91
CA GLY A 690 13.84 -17.74 -37.52
C GLY A 690 15.18 -17.04 -37.76
N ASP A 691 16.07 -17.04 -36.76
CA ASP A 691 17.40 -16.45 -36.82
C ASP A 691 18.26 -17.08 -37.92
N LEU A 692 18.27 -18.43 -38.02
CA LEU A 692 19.03 -19.13 -39.05
C LEU A 692 18.64 -18.68 -40.47
N TYR A 693 17.34 -18.57 -40.75
CA TYR A 693 16.86 -18.13 -42.07
C TYR A 693 16.93 -16.62 -42.27
N TYR A 694 16.90 -15.84 -41.18
CA TYR A 694 17.02 -14.39 -41.22
C TYR A 694 18.44 -13.96 -41.57
N PHE A 695 19.46 -14.52 -40.91
CA PHE A 695 20.85 -14.18 -41.19
C PHE A 695 21.41 -14.91 -42.41
N GLY A 696 20.92 -16.12 -42.70
CA GLY A 696 21.46 -16.93 -43.80
C GLY A 696 22.90 -17.40 -43.56
N GLU A 697 23.30 -17.52 -42.29
CA GLU A 697 24.59 -18.08 -41.92
C GLU A 697 24.52 -19.60 -42.03
N HIS A 698 25.38 -20.19 -42.87
CA HIS A 698 25.47 -21.63 -43.11
C HIS A 698 24.23 -22.29 -43.77
N ILE A 699 23.12 -21.56 -43.93
CA ILE A 699 21.95 -21.91 -44.75
C ILE A 699 21.55 -20.75 -45.65
N THR A 700 20.84 -20.99 -46.75
CA THR A 700 20.38 -19.90 -47.63
C THR A 700 19.38 -18.99 -46.91
N GLN A 701 19.66 -17.69 -46.87
CA GLN A 701 18.74 -16.68 -46.32
C GLN A 701 17.35 -16.79 -46.97
N ASN A 702 16.30 -16.74 -46.14
CA ASN A 702 14.91 -16.78 -46.60
C ASN A 702 14.01 -16.00 -45.63
N TYR A 703 13.68 -14.76 -45.99
CA TYR A 703 12.86 -13.89 -45.16
C TYR A 703 11.42 -14.36 -44.98
N ASP A 704 10.81 -14.98 -46.00
CA ASP A 704 9.44 -15.52 -45.87
C ASP A 704 9.39 -16.65 -44.82
N LEU A 705 10.41 -17.52 -44.83
CA LEU A 705 10.50 -18.62 -43.88
C LEU A 705 10.89 -18.14 -42.47
N ALA A 706 11.82 -17.18 -42.37
CA ALA A 706 12.15 -16.54 -41.10
C ALA A 706 10.92 -15.86 -40.47
N LEU A 707 10.13 -15.15 -41.27
CA LEU A 707 8.91 -14.49 -40.85
C LEU A 707 7.87 -15.49 -40.33
N ASP A 708 7.65 -16.60 -41.05
CA ASP A 708 6.75 -17.67 -40.61
C ASP A 708 7.18 -18.25 -39.25
N TYR A 709 8.47 -18.50 -39.05
CA TYR A 709 9.00 -18.97 -37.77
C TYR A 709 8.83 -17.95 -36.64
N TYR A 710 9.16 -16.68 -36.84
CA TYR A 710 8.97 -15.65 -35.82
C TYR A 710 7.49 -15.41 -35.48
N GLN A 711 6.59 -15.48 -36.46
CA GLN A 711 5.14 -15.39 -36.21
C GLN A 711 4.60 -16.60 -35.45
N LYS A 712 5.15 -17.80 -35.70
CA LYS A 712 4.87 -18.99 -34.88
C LYS A 712 5.42 -18.82 -33.45
N ALA A 713 6.61 -18.24 -33.30
CA ALA A 713 7.21 -17.93 -32.00
C ALA A 713 6.34 -16.93 -31.21
N GLU A 714 5.80 -15.89 -31.87
CA GLU A 714 4.87 -14.91 -31.27
C GLU A 714 3.63 -15.60 -30.69
N LYS A 715 3.05 -16.56 -31.41
CA LYS A 715 1.91 -17.37 -30.91
C LYS A 715 2.27 -18.22 -29.69
N ARG A 716 3.56 -18.49 -29.48
CA ARG A 716 4.14 -19.18 -28.31
C ARG A 716 4.72 -18.20 -27.27
N ARG A 717 4.35 -16.91 -27.37
CA ARG A 717 4.76 -15.81 -26.47
C ARG A 717 6.26 -15.52 -26.48
N TYR A 718 6.94 -15.80 -27.59
CA TYR A 718 8.34 -15.41 -27.80
C TYR A 718 8.41 -14.39 -28.95
N TYR A 719 8.71 -13.14 -28.61
CA TYR A 719 8.52 -11.99 -29.50
C TYR A 719 9.84 -11.54 -30.12
N ASN A 720 9.85 -11.34 -31.45
CA ASN A 720 11.01 -10.83 -32.21
C ASN A 720 10.58 -9.66 -33.11
N TYR A 721 9.93 -8.64 -32.53
CA TYR A 721 9.30 -7.58 -33.31
C TYR A 721 10.29 -6.77 -34.16
N GLU A 722 11.51 -6.54 -33.65
CA GLU A 722 12.58 -5.87 -34.40
C GLU A 722 12.90 -6.62 -35.70
N LYS A 723 13.22 -7.91 -35.59
CA LYS A 723 13.56 -8.75 -36.75
C LYS A 723 12.40 -8.90 -37.71
N ILE A 724 11.15 -9.00 -37.21
CA ILE A 724 9.95 -9.03 -38.05
C ILE A 724 9.78 -7.70 -38.81
N SER A 725 9.98 -6.57 -38.14
CA SER A 725 9.95 -5.25 -38.78
C SER A 725 11.03 -5.15 -39.87
N GLU A 726 12.27 -5.52 -39.59
CA GLU A 726 13.34 -5.50 -40.60
C GLU A 726 13.00 -6.39 -41.80
N ILE A 727 12.46 -7.59 -41.58
CA ILE A 727 11.98 -8.45 -42.68
C ILE A 727 10.94 -7.72 -43.55
N TYR A 728 9.92 -7.12 -42.95
CA TYR A 728 8.89 -6.40 -43.72
C TYR A 728 9.45 -5.19 -44.47
N TYR A 729 10.45 -4.51 -43.90
CA TYR A 729 11.18 -3.44 -44.58
C TYR A 729 11.92 -3.98 -45.81
N GLN A 730 12.68 -5.07 -45.68
CA GLN A 730 13.43 -5.69 -46.79
C GLN A 730 12.51 -6.23 -47.90
N LEU A 731 11.37 -6.82 -47.51
CA LEU A 731 10.34 -7.30 -48.45
C LEU A 731 9.52 -6.16 -49.06
N ARG A 732 9.74 -4.91 -48.64
CA ARG A 732 8.99 -3.71 -49.06
C ARG A 732 7.49 -3.78 -48.76
N ASP A 733 7.11 -4.58 -47.76
CA ASP A 733 5.73 -4.65 -47.26
C ASP A 733 5.56 -3.64 -46.12
N TYR A 734 5.49 -2.37 -46.52
CA TYR A 734 5.41 -1.26 -45.57
C TYR A 734 4.09 -1.25 -44.78
N SER A 735 3.05 -1.94 -45.25
CA SER A 735 1.77 -2.02 -44.55
C SER A 735 1.90 -2.84 -43.28
N ASN A 736 2.51 -4.02 -43.37
CA ASN A 736 2.78 -4.86 -42.21
C ASN A 736 3.94 -4.33 -41.36
N LEU A 737 4.94 -3.69 -41.95
CA LEU A 737 5.98 -2.97 -41.22
C LEU A 737 5.36 -1.97 -40.22
N LEU A 738 4.44 -1.10 -40.67
CA LEU A 738 3.77 -0.13 -39.80
C LEU A 738 2.91 -0.75 -38.68
N ILE A 739 2.53 -2.03 -38.81
CA ILE A 739 1.84 -2.77 -37.73
C ILE A 739 2.86 -3.18 -36.67
N TYR A 740 3.99 -3.75 -37.08
CA TYR A 740 5.02 -4.22 -36.15
C TYR A 740 5.84 -3.09 -35.52
N LEU A 741 6.07 -1.97 -36.21
CA LEU A 741 6.66 -0.77 -35.59
C LEU A 741 5.82 -0.19 -34.45
N LYS A 742 4.51 -0.48 -34.40
CA LYS A 742 3.65 -0.08 -33.27
C LYS A 742 3.72 -1.03 -32.08
N LYS A 743 4.39 -2.17 -32.23
CA LYS A 743 4.66 -3.14 -31.17
C LYS A 743 6.04 -2.91 -30.52
N ASP A 744 6.79 -1.91 -31.00
CA ASP A 744 8.01 -1.42 -30.38
C ASP A 744 7.68 -0.51 -29.19
N TYR A 745 7.33 -1.11 -28.06
CA TYR A 745 6.78 -0.41 -26.91
C TYR A 745 7.80 0.44 -26.16
N ASP A 746 9.08 0.08 -26.20
CA ASP A 746 10.18 0.82 -25.58
C ASP A 746 10.85 1.79 -26.57
N GLN A 747 10.34 1.87 -27.80
CA GLN A 747 10.82 2.75 -28.88
C GLN A 747 12.31 2.52 -29.21
N SER A 748 12.77 1.28 -29.06
CA SER A 748 14.17 0.91 -29.17
C SER A 748 14.70 0.96 -30.61
N TYR A 749 13.86 0.72 -31.61
CA TYR A 749 14.30 0.64 -33.00
C TYR A 749 13.35 1.30 -34.01
N SER A 750 12.11 1.59 -33.64
CA SER A 750 11.09 2.06 -34.59
C SER A 750 11.39 3.45 -35.17
N GLY A 751 12.11 4.29 -34.43
CA GLY A 751 12.50 5.63 -34.86
C GLY A 751 13.24 5.65 -36.20
N ILE A 752 14.19 4.73 -36.42
CA ILE A 752 14.95 4.72 -37.68
C ILE A 752 14.04 4.39 -38.88
N TYR A 753 13.12 3.43 -38.72
CA TYR A 753 12.19 3.05 -39.78
C TYR A 753 11.14 4.11 -40.05
N TYR A 754 10.56 4.73 -39.01
CA TYR A 754 9.61 5.83 -39.20
C TYR A 754 10.27 7.02 -39.91
N GLY A 755 11.52 7.35 -39.57
CA GLY A 755 12.32 8.37 -40.27
C GLY A 755 12.39 8.11 -41.78
N ILE A 756 12.82 6.91 -42.17
CA ILE A 756 12.97 6.50 -43.58
C ILE A 756 11.62 6.52 -44.31
N ILE A 757 10.59 5.94 -43.69
CA ILE A 757 9.26 5.78 -44.30
C ILE A 757 8.60 7.13 -44.56
N TYR A 758 8.68 8.07 -43.62
CA TYR A 758 8.12 9.42 -43.80
C TYR A 758 8.96 10.28 -44.74
N GLU A 759 10.27 10.10 -44.80
CA GLU A 759 11.11 10.82 -45.75
C GLU A 759 10.77 10.44 -47.21
N HIS A 760 10.63 9.14 -47.47
CA HIS A 760 10.48 8.62 -48.84
C HIS A 760 9.03 8.32 -49.24
N GLY A 761 8.07 8.44 -48.32
CA GLY A 761 6.67 8.14 -48.58
C GLY A 761 6.38 6.66 -48.79
N MET A 762 7.06 5.77 -48.04
CA MET A 762 6.94 4.32 -48.20
C MET A 762 5.72 3.79 -47.45
N GLY A 763 4.57 3.71 -48.12
CA GLY A 763 3.30 3.29 -47.47
C GLY A 763 2.62 4.40 -46.65
N VAL A 764 3.18 5.61 -46.65
CA VAL A 764 2.60 6.84 -46.06
C VAL A 764 2.84 8.03 -46.98
N LYS A 765 2.18 9.16 -46.71
CA LYS A 765 2.50 10.43 -47.37
C LYS A 765 3.84 10.96 -46.84
N VAL A 766 4.68 11.49 -47.75
CA VAL A 766 5.93 12.17 -47.40
C VAL A 766 5.66 13.27 -46.36
N ASP A 767 6.45 13.27 -45.29
CA ASP A 767 6.37 14.21 -44.17
C ASP A 767 7.78 14.39 -43.56
N LEU A 768 8.52 15.36 -44.08
CA LEU A 768 9.93 15.57 -43.73
C LEU A 768 10.12 16.05 -42.28
N GLU A 769 9.13 16.76 -41.72
CA GLU A 769 9.17 17.20 -40.33
C GLU A 769 9.06 16.01 -39.37
N LYS A 770 8.14 15.08 -39.63
CA LYS A 770 8.07 13.81 -38.89
C LYS A 770 9.32 12.97 -39.10
N ALA A 771 9.84 12.89 -40.32
CA ALA A 771 11.04 12.13 -40.61
C ALA A 771 12.23 12.61 -39.76
N ILE A 772 12.45 13.93 -39.70
CA ILE A 772 13.47 14.57 -38.87
C ILE A 772 13.25 14.25 -37.39
N LYS A 773 12.03 14.38 -36.86
CA LYS A 773 11.72 14.03 -35.45
C LYS A 773 12.11 12.59 -35.13
N TYR A 774 11.73 11.65 -35.99
CA TYR A 774 12.03 10.23 -35.79
C TYR A 774 13.52 9.90 -35.95
N TYR A 775 14.26 10.61 -36.81
CA TYR A 775 15.72 10.51 -36.83
C TYR A 775 16.37 11.04 -35.54
N GLU A 776 15.88 12.14 -34.99
CA GLU A 776 16.36 12.64 -33.69
C GLU A 776 16.06 11.64 -32.57
N GLN A 777 14.87 11.02 -32.57
CA GLN A 777 14.46 9.99 -31.63
C GLN A 777 15.31 8.72 -31.75
N ALA A 778 15.55 8.22 -32.97
CA ALA A 778 16.38 7.04 -33.19
C ALA A 778 17.77 7.23 -32.56
N ASN A 779 18.39 8.39 -32.80
CA ASN A 779 19.69 8.75 -32.25
C ASN A 779 19.70 9.08 -30.75
N ALA A 780 18.54 9.28 -30.13
CA ALA A 780 18.44 9.37 -28.68
C ALA A 780 18.56 7.99 -28.01
N TYR A 781 18.17 6.92 -28.70
CA TYR A 781 18.24 5.55 -28.21
C TYR A 781 19.55 4.85 -28.59
N ALA A 782 19.93 4.87 -29.87
CA ALA A 782 21.17 4.27 -30.37
C ALA A 782 21.79 5.10 -31.49
N ALA A 783 23.10 5.04 -31.69
CA ALA A 783 23.77 5.86 -32.69
C ALA A 783 23.57 5.29 -34.10
N TYR A 784 22.65 5.88 -34.87
CA TYR A 784 22.38 5.52 -36.26
C TYR A 784 23.09 6.49 -37.21
N GLN A 785 24.10 5.99 -37.93
CA GLN A 785 24.85 6.80 -38.90
C GLN A 785 23.95 7.41 -39.97
N TYR A 786 23.02 6.62 -40.52
CA TYR A 786 22.08 7.08 -41.54
C TYR A 786 21.21 8.24 -41.03
N ALA A 787 20.56 8.09 -39.87
CA ALA A 787 19.77 9.16 -39.27
C ALA A 787 20.60 10.42 -39.01
N THR A 788 21.82 10.26 -38.52
CA THR A 788 22.75 11.36 -38.26
C THR A 788 23.10 12.11 -39.55
N GLN A 789 23.41 11.40 -40.63
CA GLN A 789 23.69 11.99 -41.94
C GLN A 789 22.48 12.75 -42.51
N ARG A 790 21.28 12.18 -42.37
CA ARG A 790 20.05 12.88 -42.77
C ARG A 790 19.82 14.15 -41.95
N LEU A 791 20.05 14.12 -40.64
CA LEU A 791 19.92 15.30 -39.76
C LEU A 791 20.95 16.39 -40.09
N LEU A 792 22.19 16.01 -40.42
CA LEU A 792 23.21 16.95 -40.88
C LEU A 792 22.79 17.63 -42.19
N TYR A 793 22.26 16.86 -43.15
CA TYR A 793 21.72 17.39 -44.39
C TYR A 793 20.55 18.35 -44.12
N PHE A 794 19.55 17.95 -43.33
CA PHE A 794 18.36 18.78 -43.08
C PHE A 794 18.68 20.06 -42.33
N TYR A 795 19.59 20.04 -41.37
CA TYR A 795 19.94 21.23 -40.61
C TYR A 795 21.02 22.11 -41.25
N GLY A 796 21.79 21.59 -42.23
CA GLY A 796 22.84 22.34 -42.92
C GLY A 796 22.45 22.85 -44.31
N GLU A 797 21.88 21.97 -45.13
CA GLU A 797 21.71 22.19 -46.58
C GLU A 797 20.24 22.40 -46.98
N ASP A 798 19.28 21.76 -46.30
CA ASP A 798 17.85 21.93 -46.62
C ASP A 798 17.36 23.35 -46.26
N LEU A 799 16.91 24.11 -47.26
CA LEU A 799 16.49 25.50 -47.11
C LEU A 799 15.31 25.69 -46.15
N THR A 800 14.50 24.64 -45.93
CA THR A 800 13.29 24.70 -45.09
C THR A 800 13.62 24.44 -43.63
N PHE A 801 14.50 23.46 -43.36
CA PHE A 801 14.77 22.98 -42.01
C PHE A 801 16.09 23.47 -41.43
N LYS A 802 16.87 24.24 -42.19
CA LYS A 802 18.17 24.78 -41.77
C LYS A 802 18.16 25.34 -40.36
N ASN A 803 19.08 24.87 -39.51
CA ASN A 803 19.21 25.31 -38.13
C ASN A 803 20.65 25.15 -37.63
N GLU A 804 21.38 26.25 -37.53
CA GLU A 804 22.80 26.23 -37.18
C GLU A 804 23.07 25.59 -35.80
N LYS A 805 22.22 25.85 -34.81
CA LYS A 805 22.39 25.30 -33.45
C LYS A 805 22.23 23.78 -33.44
N LYS A 806 21.21 23.27 -34.14
CA LYS A 806 20.99 21.82 -34.26
C LYS A 806 22.04 21.17 -35.16
N LEU A 807 22.50 21.85 -36.20
CA LEU A 807 23.60 21.38 -37.05
C LEU A 807 24.88 21.16 -36.23
N GLN A 808 25.26 22.12 -35.39
CA GLN A 808 26.44 21.98 -34.52
C GLN A 808 26.28 20.82 -33.52
N LYS A 809 25.08 20.67 -32.92
CA LYS A 809 24.77 19.51 -32.06
C LYS A 809 25.02 18.19 -32.77
N TRP A 810 24.48 18.03 -33.98
CA TRP A 810 24.59 16.77 -34.72
C TRP A 810 25.96 16.55 -35.36
N LYS A 811 26.75 17.60 -35.62
CA LYS A 811 28.17 17.49 -35.97
C LYS A 811 28.99 16.92 -34.80
N SER A 812 28.80 17.47 -33.59
CA SER A 812 29.48 16.94 -32.41
C SER A 812 29.06 15.50 -32.10
N PHE A 813 27.78 15.15 -32.31
CA PHE A 813 27.32 13.77 -32.17
C PHE A 813 27.97 12.83 -33.20
N ALA A 814 28.06 13.24 -34.47
CA ALA A 814 28.74 12.48 -35.51
C ALA A 814 30.23 12.28 -35.19
N GLU A 815 30.93 13.31 -34.73
CA GLU A 815 32.33 13.24 -34.31
C GLU A 815 32.53 12.29 -33.11
N GLN A 816 31.64 12.36 -32.11
CA GLN A 816 31.69 11.49 -30.93
C GLN A 816 31.52 10.01 -31.28
N HIS A 817 30.75 9.70 -32.33
CA HIS A 817 30.45 8.33 -32.76
C HIS A 817 31.22 7.90 -34.02
N GLU A 818 32.24 8.66 -34.43
CA GLU A 818 33.11 8.37 -35.58
C GLU A 818 32.34 8.17 -36.91
N PHE A 819 31.25 8.92 -37.11
CA PHE A 819 30.49 8.89 -38.36
C PHE A 819 31.09 9.81 -39.42
N ASP A 820 31.32 9.29 -40.63
CA ASP A 820 31.86 10.06 -41.74
C ASP A 820 30.93 11.23 -42.12
N ALA A 821 31.47 12.45 -42.06
CA ALA A 821 30.79 13.67 -42.47
C ALA A 821 30.81 13.80 -44.00
N LEU A 822 29.71 13.36 -44.64
CA LEU A 822 29.32 13.63 -46.05
C LEU A 822 30.50 13.69 -47.04
N GLU A 823 30.95 12.55 -47.58
CA GLU A 823 31.56 12.53 -48.91
C GLU A 823 30.43 12.53 -49.97
N ASN A 824 30.23 13.72 -50.56
CA ASN A 824 29.49 14.09 -51.79
C ASN A 824 28.27 13.27 -52.24
#